data_AF-A0A7X7TZB3-F1
#
_entry.id   AF-A0A7X7TZB3-F1
#
_cell.length_a   1.000
_cell.length_b   1.000
_cell.length_c   1.000
_cell.angle_alpha   90.00
_cell.angle_beta   90.00
_cell.angle_gamma   90.00
#
_symmetry.space_group_name_H-M   'P 1'
#
loop_
_entity.id
_entity.type
_entity.pdbx_description
1 polymer ?
#
loop_
_entity_poly.entity_id
_entity_poly.type
_entity_poly.pdbx_seq_one_letter_code
_entity_poly.pdbx_strand_id
1 'polypeptide(L)'
;MGIVAALGLVLLNTGVLSAGPLRIGFLAAESTPDEMGPHNQAAWRTAARLGEATLLWRQKDGSFADSSGNARKMSDFDVLWYHQGDAIERNLMYQGRSLAEIRQFAADGGGVLLSGGALALVEQFGLETVTRPQRHELDNWRDPAGMVPVERTHPAFRGLEGDAGLVWISRGGCRAVADFYWGGPAEGMVLAKTPSGPENPLVEYVLRQGRVIVFGWHWPDYADSESPYFGNLTRLTSNLLNYLADRQTWRPFVIRSEYPPVASPEEPGVSQQRWRALRMAIEDLSAQFPDRYTQGDVYLERLRVLRDRHDRLSQDSEPAAYAIIEKQFEELKNEALLANPLLDFDRLLMIRRRADQLGLPSNFNSNPDLKPDGYDNTLVVLSPVRPGGNLETIFRPEGDRFIGDIDLHYDADRLLMSMPDANGRWGVAELRLDSGRLTSLPLIDEPDVHNYDACYLPDGRIVFTSTAPFVGVPCVGGASKVANLYLCERDGRIRRLTNDQDHNWCPTVLNNGQILYQRWEYADIAHAFMRLLFHANPDGTRQMEYYGSNSFWPTAMFYARPIPNHPSKVVVVVGGHHDLPRQGQLVILDPARGNREASGVVQRIPGFGKKVEPVILDGLIGGSWPLFLHPYPLSEKYFLVSCKPTKTSLWGVYLVDVFDNFVLVYEEPGRAMLEPIPLRKTLRQPVIADTVQPDQKDATVFLMDVYYGPGLREVPRGTVKSLRLISYEFTYHGFGGEPDRVGFDGPWDVRRILGTVPVETDGSAHFQVPACTPVAVQPLDKEGKALALMRSWFTAMPGEVVSCVGCHEPQNSAPPVRPHAMAMSRASSEIKPWYGPPRGFSFVREVQPVLDAYCIRCHHGRPLEDGLTAFDLTARPAEDVPSAFQMHFTPSYMALRRFVHTPTLESDAHMLAPRDFHADTSELIQILRDGHYGVCLDSEAWDRLITWIDLNAPAHGTWQEVVGHIPEKARLVAPGAARRRELHRRYTGIDEDLEAVYPAAVLSPAAPSNTGPPPIRSMGEIESQAPGVVPAGHLSPRFPSPPELMSVSLAQGVTIELVRIPSGAFVMGSDQGYPNERPAHSVTIDKAFWMGRFEITNRQYACFDPAHDSGLETGEQYQFGDYERGHSLRRPEQPVVRVSWNQAMAFCDWLSNKTGKRFTLPTEIQWEYACRSGGTSPLWYGTVDDDFSTSANLSDATHHTVDYPHVPTALPPWRPADIRFDDGWRVSSPVGTFQPNPWGLFDMHG
;
A
#
# COMPACT_ATOMS: atom_id res chain seq x y z
N MET A 1 50.84 46.12 -7.75
CA MET A 1 51.47 47.44 -8.05
C MET A 1 50.42 48.32 -8.73
N GLY A 2 50.14 49.52 -8.18
CA GLY A 2 49.40 50.66 -8.81
C GLY A 2 47.90 50.44 -9.09
N ILE A 3 46.95 51.07 -8.37
CA ILE A 3 46.42 52.46 -8.48
C ILE A 3 46.02 52.85 -9.92
N VAL A 4 44.72 53.09 -10.17
CA VAL A 4 44.11 54.39 -10.54
C VAL A 4 42.59 54.23 -10.71
N ALA A 5 41.86 55.22 -10.18
CA ALA A 5 40.41 55.37 -10.18
C ALA A 5 39.87 56.20 -11.36
N ALA A 6 38.53 56.24 -11.42
CA ALA A 6 37.67 57.37 -11.82
C ALA A 6 37.00 57.37 -13.22
N LEU A 7 35.69 57.12 -13.16
CA LEU A 7 34.56 57.88 -13.73
C LEU A 7 34.56 58.38 -15.18
N GLY A 8 33.49 58.03 -15.90
CA GLY A 8 33.00 58.76 -17.08
C GLY A 8 31.70 58.15 -17.65
N LEU A 9 30.56 58.72 -17.26
CA LEU A 9 29.23 58.56 -17.87
C LEU A 9 29.26 58.73 -19.41
N VAL A 10 28.38 58.02 -20.15
CA VAL A 10 27.38 58.58 -21.10
C VAL A 10 26.55 57.44 -21.75
N LEU A 11 25.28 57.37 -21.28
CA LEU A 11 23.99 57.19 -21.99
C LEU A 11 23.83 56.26 -23.20
N LEU A 12 23.04 55.18 -22.97
CA LEU A 12 21.72 54.87 -23.56
C LEU A 12 21.45 55.19 -25.04
N ASN A 13 21.00 54.17 -25.79
CA ASN A 13 19.80 54.31 -26.59
C ASN A 13 18.94 53.03 -26.54
N THR A 14 17.89 53.11 -25.73
CA THR A 14 16.80 52.16 -25.55
C THR A 14 15.75 52.38 -26.63
N GLY A 15 15.39 51.31 -27.34
CA GLY A 15 14.20 51.24 -28.16
C GLY A 15 13.33 50.06 -27.75
N VAL A 16 12.76 50.09 -26.54
CA VAL A 16 11.57 49.31 -26.17
C VAL A 16 10.74 50.17 -25.22
N LEU A 17 9.43 50.19 -25.47
CA LEU A 17 8.41 50.94 -24.75
C LEU A 17 8.51 50.78 -23.23
N SER A 18 8.30 51.89 -22.54
CA SER A 18 8.09 52.03 -21.09
C SER A 18 7.09 50.99 -20.56
N ALA A 19 7.57 49.91 -19.96
CA ALA A 19 6.82 49.20 -18.93
C ALA A 19 6.96 50.01 -17.64
N GLY A 20 5.85 50.41 -17.03
CA GLY A 20 5.87 50.97 -15.68
C GLY A 20 6.46 49.98 -14.67
N PRO A 21 6.73 50.40 -13.42
CA PRO A 21 7.10 49.46 -12.37
C PRO A 21 6.01 48.39 -12.22
N LEU A 22 6.43 47.12 -12.10
CA LEU A 22 5.56 45.96 -11.93
C LEU A 22 4.61 46.17 -10.74
N ARG A 23 3.28 46.21 -10.97
CA ARG A 23 2.29 46.40 -9.89
C ARG A 23 1.85 45.06 -9.34
N ILE A 24 2.22 44.78 -8.09
CA ILE A 24 1.97 43.49 -7.43
C ILE A 24 0.83 43.67 -6.42
N GLY A 25 -0.25 42.89 -6.57
CA GLY A 25 -1.27 42.77 -5.53
C GLY A 25 -0.92 41.64 -4.58
N PHE A 26 -0.42 41.95 -3.38
CA PHE A 26 -0.09 40.94 -2.37
C PHE A 26 -1.29 40.69 -1.46
N LEU A 27 -1.86 39.49 -1.50
CA LEU A 27 -3.09 39.15 -0.80
C LEU A 27 -2.80 38.72 0.64
N ALA A 28 -3.56 39.23 1.60
CA ALA A 28 -3.51 38.85 3.01
C ALA A 28 -4.90 38.42 3.51
N ALA A 29 -4.95 37.29 4.23
CA ALA A 29 -6.20 36.76 4.80
C ALA A 29 -6.54 37.44 6.14
N GLU A 30 -5.49 37.90 6.83
CA GLU A 30 -5.49 38.60 8.10
C GLU A 30 -6.06 40.02 7.97
N SER A 31 -6.37 40.68 9.09
CA SER A 31 -6.92 42.05 9.07
C SER A 31 -5.87 43.11 9.36
N THR A 32 -4.71 42.73 9.89
CA THR A 32 -3.62 43.64 10.25
C THR A 32 -2.22 43.05 9.99
N PRO A 33 -1.16 43.88 9.83
CA PRO A 33 0.21 43.40 9.68
C PRO A 33 0.73 42.55 10.85
N ASP A 34 0.30 42.84 12.07
CA ASP A 34 0.76 42.15 13.28
C ASP A 34 0.18 40.73 13.41
N GLU A 35 -0.94 40.47 12.73
CA GLU A 35 -1.56 39.14 12.61
C GLU A 35 -0.84 38.25 11.57
N MET A 36 -0.07 38.84 10.64
CA MET A 36 0.68 38.07 9.65
C MET A 36 1.80 37.30 10.34
N GLY A 37 1.86 35.97 10.13
CA GLY A 37 2.99 35.16 10.58
C GLY A 37 4.34 35.60 9.99
N PRO A 38 5.47 35.22 10.59
CA PRO A 38 6.81 35.68 10.18
C PRO A 38 7.15 35.36 8.72
N HIS A 39 6.64 34.26 8.18
CA HIS A 39 6.78 33.85 6.78
C HIS A 39 6.01 34.77 5.82
N ASN A 40 4.74 35.07 6.13
CA ASN A 40 3.91 36.00 5.37
C ASN A 40 4.52 37.41 5.35
N GLN A 41 5.06 37.87 6.50
CA GLN A 41 5.76 39.16 6.57
C GLN A 41 7.04 39.19 5.73
N ALA A 42 7.78 38.08 5.67
CA ALA A 42 9.00 37.98 4.88
C ALA A 42 8.72 37.93 3.36
N ALA A 43 7.69 37.19 2.94
CA ALA A 43 7.20 37.20 1.56
C ALA A 43 6.71 38.59 1.14
N TRP A 44 5.96 39.28 2.00
CA TRP A 44 5.53 40.68 1.77
C TRP A 44 6.72 41.64 1.60
N ARG A 45 7.72 41.57 2.49
CA ARG A 45 8.95 42.38 2.36
C ARG A 45 9.68 42.10 1.06
N THR A 46 9.65 40.86 0.58
CA THR A 46 10.21 40.49 -0.72
C THR A 46 9.41 41.10 -1.86
N ALA A 47 8.08 41.02 -1.85
CA ALA A 47 7.22 41.66 -2.84
C ALA A 47 7.49 43.17 -2.95
N ALA A 48 7.58 43.85 -1.81
CA ALA A 48 7.87 45.30 -1.74
C ALA A 48 9.25 45.69 -2.27
N ARG A 49 10.22 44.76 -2.30
CA ARG A 49 11.55 44.97 -2.90
C ARG A 49 11.57 44.72 -4.41
N LEU A 50 10.66 43.88 -4.92
CA LEU A 50 10.66 43.42 -6.32
C LEU A 50 9.84 44.31 -7.26
N GLY A 51 8.91 45.13 -6.75
CA GLY A 51 8.06 46.00 -7.56
C GLY A 51 7.20 46.97 -6.73
N GLU A 52 6.24 47.62 -7.38
CA GLU A 52 5.22 48.45 -6.72
C GLU A 52 4.16 47.53 -6.10
N ALA A 53 4.48 46.95 -4.95
CA ALA A 53 3.59 46.03 -4.25
C ALA A 53 2.59 46.77 -3.35
N THR A 54 1.32 46.40 -3.45
CA THR A 54 0.25 46.84 -2.54
C THR A 54 -0.25 45.67 -1.73
N LEU A 55 -0.27 45.81 -0.41
CA LEU A 55 -0.85 44.83 0.50
C LEU A 55 -2.38 44.96 0.50
N LEU A 56 -3.08 43.87 0.23
CA LEU A 56 -4.53 43.82 0.06
C LEU A 56 -5.17 42.96 1.17
N TRP A 57 -5.89 43.62 2.06
CA TRP A 57 -6.57 43.02 3.20
C TRP A 57 -7.95 42.52 2.81
N ARG A 58 -8.23 41.25 3.10
CA ARG A 58 -9.57 40.68 2.96
C ARG A 58 -10.55 41.34 3.93
N GLN A 59 -11.62 41.90 3.40
CA GLN A 59 -12.72 42.50 4.16
C GLN A 59 -13.74 41.44 4.60
N LYS A 60 -14.61 41.78 5.57
CA LYS A 60 -15.65 40.86 6.06
C LYS A 60 -16.60 40.36 4.96
N ASP A 61 -16.90 41.20 3.98
CA ASP A 61 -17.75 40.85 2.83
C ASP A 61 -17.01 40.04 1.73
N GLY A 62 -15.71 39.78 1.94
CA GLY A 62 -14.83 39.06 1.03
C GLY A 62 -14.21 39.90 -0.10
N SER A 63 -14.43 41.21 -0.13
CA SER A 63 -13.69 42.15 -1.00
C SER A 63 -12.29 42.44 -0.45
N PHE A 64 -11.47 43.20 -1.20
CA PHE A 64 -10.12 43.56 -0.77
C PHE A 64 -9.91 45.08 -0.70
N ALA A 65 -9.19 45.53 0.32
CA ALA A 65 -8.83 46.93 0.50
C ALA A 65 -7.34 47.09 0.81
N ASP A 66 -6.76 48.24 0.43
CA ASP A 66 -5.39 48.56 0.79
C ASP A 66 -5.23 48.95 2.27
N SER A 67 -4.00 49.20 2.72
CA SER A 67 -3.69 49.61 4.09
C SER A 67 -4.37 50.90 4.55
N SER A 68 -4.91 51.70 3.62
CA SER A 68 -5.67 52.92 3.92
C SER A 68 -7.19 52.67 3.99
N GLY A 69 -7.63 51.41 3.85
CA GLY A 69 -9.05 51.02 3.86
C GLY A 69 -9.78 51.29 2.54
N ASN A 70 -9.08 51.65 1.46
CA ASN A 70 -9.71 51.87 0.17
C ASN A 70 -9.94 50.54 -0.54
N ALA A 71 -11.17 50.28 -0.98
CA ALA A 71 -11.48 49.11 -1.80
C ALA A 71 -10.69 49.15 -3.11
N ARG A 72 -10.00 48.05 -3.44
CA ARG A 72 -9.20 47.89 -4.66
C ARG A 72 -9.77 46.79 -5.54
N LYS A 73 -9.70 46.97 -6.86
CA LYS A 73 -10.08 45.91 -7.80
C LYS A 73 -8.85 45.09 -8.14
N MET A 74 -9.01 43.78 -8.30
CA MET A 74 -7.91 42.91 -8.72
C MET A 74 -7.30 43.33 -10.07
N SER A 75 -8.10 43.89 -10.96
CA SER A 75 -7.66 44.45 -12.25
C SER A 75 -6.72 45.66 -12.14
N ASP A 76 -6.52 46.22 -10.94
CA ASP A 76 -5.60 47.32 -10.71
C ASP A 76 -4.13 46.87 -10.71
N PHE A 77 -3.89 45.55 -10.67
CA PHE A 77 -2.57 44.92 -10.54
C PHE A 77 -2.21 44.11 -11.79
N ASP A 78 -0.92 44.03 -12.09
CA ASP A 78 -0.41 43.26 -13.24
C ASP A 78 -0.31 41.77 -12.88
N VAL A 79 0.00 41.46 -11.62
CA VAL A 79 0.09 40.11 -11.05
C VAL A 79 -0.42 40.10 -9.61
N LEU A 80 -1.10 39.01 -9.22
CA LEU A 80 -1.44 38.76 -7.82
C LEU A 80 -0.50 37.73 -7.23
N TRP A 81 -0.12 37.93 -5.97
CA TRP A 81 0.66 36.96 -5.20
C TRP A 81 -0.06 36.68 -3.88
N TYR A 82 -0.37 35.41 -3.64
CA TYR A 82 -0.79 34.93 -2.32
C TYR A 82 0.26 33.96 -1.76
N HIS A 83 0.75 34.29 -0.57
CA HIS A 83 1.60 33.42 0.23
C HIS A 83 0.87 33.10 1.54
N GLN A 84 0.89 31.84 1.91
CA GLN A 84 0.47 31.33 3.21
C GLN A 84 1.64 30.49 3.73
N GLY A 85 1.96 30.56 5.02
CA GLY A 85 3.07 29.83 5.61
C GLY A 85 2.95 28.30 5.50
N ASP A 86 3.65 27.59 6.39
CA ASP A 86 3.89 26.15 6.22
C ASP A 86 2.64 25.26 6.40
N ALA A 87 1.56 25.78 6.99
CA ALA A 87 0.30 25.05 7.18
C ALA A 87 -0.78 25.43 6.17
N ILE A 88 -1.41 24.43 5.54
CA ILE A 88 -2.62 24.62 4.73
C ILE A 88 -3.83 24.81 5.65
N GLU A 89 -4.01 26.02 6.14
CA GLU A 89 -5.23 26.40 6.84
C GLU A 89 -6.27 26.89 5.81
N ARG A 90 -7.36 26.14 5.61
CA ARG A 90 -8.47 26.54 4.71
C ARG A 90 -9.25 27.72 5.33
N ASN A 91 -8.65 28.89 5.28
CA ASN A 91 -9.21 30.14 5.77
C ASN A 91 -10.25 30.72 4.78
N LEU A 92 -10.76 31.92 5.07
CA LEU A 92 -11.81 32.55 4.27
C LEU A 92 -11.39 32.98 2.85
N MET A 93 -10.11 32.86 2.46
CA MET A 93 -9.64 33.05 1.08
C MET A 93 -10.08 31.92 0.14
N TYR A 94 -10.35 30.73 0.70
CA TYR A 94 -10.68 29.51 -0.05
C TYR A 94 -12.16 29.40 -0.42
N GLN A 95 -12.98 30.39 -0.09
CA GLN A 95 -14.43 30.33 -0.29
C GLN A 95 -15.07 31.71 -0.50
N GLY A 96 -16.32 31.70 -0.96
CA GLY A 96 -17.13 32.90 -1.09
C GLY A 96 -16.56 33.91 -2.10
N ARG A 97 -16.75 35.20 -1.79
CA ARG A 97 -16.42 36.31 -2.71
C ARG A 97 -14.92 36.46 -2.98
N SER A 98 -14.07 36.24 -1.98
CA SER A 98 -12.62 36.40 -2.11
C SER A 98 -12.05 35.43 -3.15
N LEU A 99 -12.42 34.15 -3.06
CA LEU A 99 -12.07 33.13 -4.05
C LEU A 99 -12.56 33.52 -5.44
N ALA A 100 -13.82 33.98 -5.54
CA ALA A 100 -14.42 34.37 -6.81
C ALA A 100 -13.67 35.53 -7.48
N GLU A 101 -13.24 36.54 -6.72
CA GLU A 101 -12.49 37.69 -7.27
C GLU A 101 -11.09 37.27 -7.77
N ILE A 102 -10.37 36.42 -7.04
CA ILE A 102 -9.04 35.92 -7.46
C ILE A 102 -9.18 35.03 -8.70
N ARG A 103 -10.15 34.10 -8.67
CA ARG A 103 -10.42 33.19 -9.79
C ARG A 103 -10.82 33.95 -11.04
N GLN A 104 -11.65 34.98 -10.90
CA GLN A 104 -12.10 35.82 -12.02
C GLN A 104 -10.94 36.61 -12.62
N PHE A 105 -10.06 37.20 -11.78
CA PHE A 105 -8.86 37.88 -12.26
C PHE A 105 -7.98 36.95 -13.11
N ALA A 106 -7.68 35.75 -12.61
CA ALA A 106 -6.93 34.75 -13.37
C ALA A 106 -7.69 34.35 -14.66
N ALA A 107 -8.98 34.06 -14.58
CA ALA A 107 -9.80 33.67 -15.73
C ALA A 107 -9.84 34.73 -16.86
N ASP A 108 -9.80 36.02 -16.50
CA ASP A 108 -9.76 37.17 -17.42
C ASP A 108 -8.34 37.47 -17.94
N GLY A 109 -7.41 36.57 -17.64
CA GLY A 109 -6.03 36.53 -18.11
C GLY A 109 -5.02 37.14 -17.14
N GLY A 110 -5.39 37.42 -15.90
CA GLY A 110 -4.42 37.79 -14.89
C GLY A 110 -3.42 36.67 -14.60
N GLY A 111 -2.23 37.03 -14.13
CA GLY A 111 -1.25 36.11 -13.60
C GLY A 111 -1.34 35.99 -12.08
N VAL A 112 -1.41 34.77 -11.55
CA VAL A 112 -1.47 34.52 -10.09
C VAL A 112 -0.31 33.63 -9.66
N LEU A 113 0.47 34.10 -8.69
CA LEU A 113 1.48 33.31 -8.00
C LEU A 113 0.90 32.81 -6.67
N LEU A 114 0.91 31.50 -6.46
CA LEU A 114 0.57 30.85 -5.21
C LEU A 114 1.84 30.23 -4.62
N SER A 115 2.11 30.42 -3.34
CA SER A 115 3.32 29.88 -2.70
C SER A 115 3.08 29.50 -1.24
N GLY A 116 3.84 28.51 -0.73
CA GLY A 116 3.56 27.89 0.57
C GLY A 116 2.15 27.28 0.60
N GLY A 117 1.46 27.28 1.75
CA GLY A 117 0.13 26.66 1.87
C GLY A 117 -0.96 27.20 0.92
N ALA A 118 -0.74 28.36 0.29
CA ALA A 118 -1.68 29.02 -0.62
C ALA A 118 -1.96 28.21 -1.89
N LEU A 119 -1.11 27.24 -2.22
CA LEU A 119 -1.27 26.41 -3.41
C LEU A 119 -2.56 25.61 -3.43
N ALA A 120 -3.14 25.25 -2.27
CA ALA A 120 -4.41 24.53 -2.19
C ALA A 120 -5.58 25.26 -2.88
N LEU A 121 -5.43 26.55 -3.23
CA LEU A 121 -6.40 27.26 -4.07
C LEU A 121 -6.56 26.65 -5.47
N VAL A 122 -5.61 25.86 -5.97
CA VAL A 122 -5.75 25.19 -7.28
C VAL A 122 -6.95 24.24 -7.30
N GLU A 123 -7.29 23.58 -6.17
CA GLU A 123 -8.50 22.77 -6.05
C GLU A 123 -9.76 23.62 -6.21
N GLN A 124 -9.78 24.75 -5.51
CA GLN A 124 -10.93 25.65 -5.49
C GLN A 124 -11.12 26.39 -6.84
N PHE A 125 -10.06 26.54 -7.62
CA PHE A 125 -10.13 27.01 -9.01
C PHE A 125 -10.63 25.94 -9.98
N GLY A 126 -10.67 24.66 -9.56
CA GLY A 126 -10.95 23.51 -10.41
C GLY A 126 -9.79 23.18 -11.35
N LEU A 127 -8.56 23.55 -10.97
CA LEU A 127 -7.34 23.24 -11.70
C LEU A 127 -6.78 21.87 -11.29
N GLU A 128 -7.07 21.40 -10.08
CA GLU A 128 -6.75 20.05 -9.63
C GLU A 128 -7.96 19.45 -8.90
N THR A 129 -8.14 18.13 -8.95
CA THR A 129 -9.23 17.45 -8.24
C THR A 129 -8.90 17.25 -6.77
N VAL A 130 -7.63 16.96 -6.47
CA VAL A 130 -7.06 16.83 -5.13
C VAL A 130 -5.62 17.33 -5.20
N THR A 131 -5.27 18.32 -4.38
CA THR A 131 -3.88 18.55 -3.99
C THR A 131 -3.64 17.64 -2.80
N ARG A 132 -2.63 16.77 -2.87
CA ARG A 132 -2.27 15.91 -1.73
C ARG A 132 -1.21 16.64 -0.90
N PRO A 133 -1.58 17.44 0.12
CA PRO A 133 -0.59 17.94 1.04
C PRO A 133 0.08 16.76 1.73
N GLN A 134 1.38 16.87 1.96
CA GLN A 134 1.95 16.08 3.04
C GLN A 134 1.29 16.49 4.37
N ARG A 135 0.92 15.49 5.16
CA ARG A 135 0.83 15.68 6.60
C ARG A 135 2.19 16.12 7.12
N HIS A 136 2.17 17.07 8.05
CA HIS A 136 3.32 17.75 8.62
C HIS A 136 4.32 16.86 9.40
N GLU A 137 4.27 15.53 9.25
CA GLU A 137 5.00 14.55 10.06
C GLU A 137 6.12 13.82 9.31
N LEU A 138 6.56 14.33 8.14
CA LEU A 138 7.95 14.10 7.72
C LEU A 138 8.89 14.96 8.58
N ASP A 139 8.90 14.67 9.88
CA ASP A 139 9.80 15.28 10.84
C ASP A 139 11.26 15.03 10.40
N ASN A 140 11.90 16.13 9.99
CA ASN A 140 13.34 16.28 9.78
C ASN A 140 13.94 15.81 8.44
N TRP A 141 13.31 16.04 7.28
CA TRP A 141 14.10 16.19 6.05
C TRP A 141 14.96 17.46 6.17
N ARG A 142 16.23 17.28 6.54
CA ARG A 142 17.24 18.32 6.76
C ARG A 142 18.18 18.50 5.56
N ASP A 143 17.79 18.01 4.39
CA ASP A 143 18.57 18.23 3.17
C ASP A 143 18.27 19.63 2.57
N PRO A 144 19.26 20.29 1.95
CA PRO A 144 19.03 21.58 1.28
C PRO A 144 17.94 21.45 0.21
N ALA A 145 17.11 22.49 0.05
CA ALA A 145 16.06 22.51 -0.96
C ALA A 145 16.66 22.95 -2.30
N GLY A 146 16.79 22.00 -3.21
CA GLY A 146 17.27 22.20 -4.58
C GLY A 146 16.21 21.86 -5.62
N MET A 147 16.27 22.48 -6.79
CA MET A 147 15.36 22.19 -7.88
C MET A 147 16.12 21.90 -9.18
N VAL A 148 15.67 20.88 -9.89
CA VAL A 148 16.15 20.53 -11.23
C VAL A 148 15.11 21.06 -12.22
N PRO A 149 15.42 22.11 -13.00
CA PRO A 149 14.51 22.62 -14.02
C PRO A 149 14.19 21.55 -15.06
N VAL A 150 12.90 21.31 -15.27
CA VAL A 150 12.39 20.47 -16.36
C VAL A 150 12.34 21.30 -17.64
N GLU A 151 11.84 22.54 -17.55
CA GLU A 151 11.81 23.50 -18.64
C GLU A 151 13.00 24.46 -18.55
N ARG A 152 14.21 23.99 -18.88
CA ARG A 152 15.48 24.73 -18.71
C ARG A 152 15.51 26.11 -19.38
N THR A 153 14.75 26.31 -20.45
CA THR A 153 14.66 27.57 -21.21
C THR A 153 13.53 28.49 -20.73
N HIS A 154 12.75 28.08 -19.72
CA HIS A 154 11.66 28.86 -19.16
C HIS A 154 12.19 30.16 -18.52
N PRO A 155 11.53 31.32 -18.73
CA PRO A 155 11.98 32.60 -18.16
C PRO A 155 12.19 32.59 -16.64
N ALA A 156 11.47 31.73 -15.92
CA ALA A 156 11.63 31.54 -14.46
C ALA A 156 13.08 31.24 -14.04
N PHE A 157 13.85 30.51 -14.85
CA PHE A 157 15.19 30.04 -14.48
C PHE A 157 16.32 30.94 -14.97
N ARG A 158 16.02 32.07 -15.61
CA ARG A 158 17.03 32.96 -16.19
C ARG A 158 17.95 33.53 -15.11
N GLY A 159 19.25 33.28 -15.26
CA GLY A 159 20.30 33.86 -14.42
C GLY A 159 20.34 33.31 -12.99
N LEU A 160 19.77 32.13 -12.73
CA LEU A 160 19.95 31.41 -11.46
C LEU A 160 21.29 30.67 -11.47
N GLU A 161 22.02 30.70 -10.35
CA GLU A 161 23.29 30.00 -10.19
C GLU A 161 23.04 28.57 -9.69
N GLY A 162 23.79 27.59 -10.20
CA GLY A 162 23.59 26.18 -9.85
C GLY A 162 24.81 25.29 -10.15
N ASP A 163 24.81 24.09 -9.59
CA ASP A 163 25.83 23.05 -9.83
C ASP A 163 25.21 21.89 -10.61
N ALA A 164 25.85 21.46 -11.72
CA ALA A 164 25.38 20.37 -12.57
C ALA A 164 23.90 20.44 -13.02
N GLY A 165 23.31 21.64 -13.14
CA GLY A 165 21.91 21.82 -13.52
C GLY A 165 20.90 21.80 -12.36
N LEU A 166 21.40 21.77 -11.13
CA LEU A 166 20.64 21.87 -9.89
C LEU A 166 20.70 23.30 -9.34
N VAL A 167 19.52 23.91 -9.12
CA VAL A 167 19.38 25.26 -8.54
C VAL A 167 19.02 25.13 -7.07
N TRP A 168 19.97 25.46 -6.19
CA TRP A 168 19.74 25.52 -4.75
C TRP A 168 19.04 26.83 -4.38
N ILE A 169 18.04 26.76 -3.50
CA ILE A 169 17.37 27.95 -2.96
C ILE A 169 17.24 27.95 -1.42
N SER A 170 17.66 26.89 -0.73
CA SER A 170 17.83 26.86 0.74
C SER A 170 19.05 26.05 1.18
N ARG A 171 19.47 26.21 2.45
CA ARG A 171 20.55 25.43 3.09
C ARG A 171 20.00 24.17 3.78
N GLY A 172 20.89 23.21 4.09
CA GLY A 172 20.53 22.02 4.86
C GLY A 172 20.05 22.38 6.28
N GLY A 173 19.01 21.70 6.76
CA GLY A 173 18.34 21.96 8.04
C GLY A 173 17.03 22.76 7.92
N CYS A 174 16.68 23.26 6.74
CA CYS A 174 15.41 23.96 6.48
C CYS A 174 14.32 22.98 6.03
N ARG A 175 13.14 23.00 6.67
CA ARG A 175 11.99 22.18 6.27
C ARG A 175 11.53 22.64 4.88
N ALA A 176 11.71 21.82 3.85
CA ALA A 176 11.18 22.08 2.52
C ALA A 176 10.57 20.80 1.96
N VAL A 177 9.29 20.89 1.61
CA VAL A 177 8.51 19.78 1.06
C VAL A 177 7.67 20.34 -0.08
N ALA A 178 7.65 19.67 -1.24
CA ALA A 178 6.70 20.01 -2.30
C ALA A 178 5.37 19.27 -2.14
N ASP A 179 4.26 20.00 -2.27
CA ASP A 179 2.91 19.43 -2.16
C ASP A 179 2.42 18.64 -3.39
N PHE A 180 3.17 18.63 -4.50
CA PHE A 180 2.90 17.75 -5.64
C PHE A 180 3.87 16.56 -5.63
N TYR A 181 3.63 15.59 -4.76
CA TYR A 181 4.42 14.36 -4.58
C TYR A 181 3.87 13.20 -5.45
N TRP A 182 4.74 12.35 -6.01
CA TRP A 182 4.43 11.19 -6.91
C TRP A 182 3.18 11.31 -7.81
N GLY A 183 3.38 11.65 -9.08
CA GLY A 183 2.30 11.72 -10.08
C GLY A 183 2.02 13.12 -10.60
N GLY A 184 2.51 14.14 -9.90
CA GLY A 184 2.45 15.53 -10.34
C GLY A 184 1.04 16.07 -10.48
N PRO A 185 0.92 17.36 -10.86
CA PRO A 185 -0.36 17.97 -11.16
C PRO A 185 -1.00 17.27 -12.38
N ALA A 186 -2.27 16.85 -12.28
CA ALA A 186 -2.95 16.21 -13.39
C ALA A 186 -3.21 17.18 -14.56
N GLU A 187 -3.39 18.48 -14.27
CA GLU A 187 -3.66 19.54 -15.26
C GLU A 187 -2.50 20.56 -15.39
N GLY A 188 -1.41 20.39 -14.64
CA GLY A 188 -0.32 21.35 -14.55
C GLY A 188 0.90 21.02 -15.43
N MET A 189 1.57 22.04 -15.95
CA MET A 189 2.88 21.95 -16.58
C MET A 189 3.97 22.04 -15.52
N VAL A 190 4.69 20.94 -15.30
CA VAL A 190 5.81 20.88 -14.35
C VAL A 190 7.00 21.68 -14.88
N LEU A 191 7.40 22.73 -14.16
CA LEU A 191 8.54 23.58 -14.51
C LEU A 191 9.84 23.09 -13.87
N ALA A 192 9.80 22.52 -12.67
CA ALA A 192 10.96 21.95 -11.96
C ALA A 192 10.57 20.76 -11.07
N LYS A 193 11.56 19.89 -10.79
CA LYS A 193 11.49 18.74 -9.86
C LYS A 193 12.48 18.89 -8.70
N THR A 194 12.31 18.16 -7.60
CA THR A 194 13.35 18.10 -6.54
C THR A 194 14.50 17.17 -6.93
N PRO A 195 15.65 17.20 -6.23
CA PRO A 195 16.85 16.44 -6.59
C PRO A 195 16.81 15.01 -6.04
N SER A 196 16.08 14.81 -4.95
CA SER A 196 15.98 13.57 -4.15
C SER A 196 14.81 12.68 -4.53
N GLY A 197 13.85 13.13 -5.35
CA GLY A 197 12.62 12.35 -5.54
C GLY A 197 11.53 12.97 -6.41
N PRO A 198 10.29 12.48 -6.26
CA PRO A 198 9.17 12.55 -7.22
C PRO A 198 8.39 13.88 -7.24
N GLU A 199 8.89 14.86 -6.50
CA GLU A 199 8.20 16.10 -6.16
C GLU A 199 8.26 17.12 -7.30
N ASN A 200 7.17 17.87 -7.48
CA ASN A 200 7.04 18.92 -8.50
C ASN A 200 6.86 20.29 -7.83
N PRO A 201 7.94 20.91 -7.31
CA PRO A 201 7.88 22.14 -6.52
C PRO A 201 7.49 23.39 -7.32
N LEU A 202 7.53 23.34 -8.64
CA LEU A 202 7.16 24.48 -9.48
C LEU A 202 6.28 24.00 -10.63
N VAL A 203 5.03 24.46 -10.64
CA VAL A 203 4.00 24.05 -11.60
C VAL A 203 3.27 25.26 -12.14
N GLU A 204 3.07 25.30 -13.46
CA GLU A 204 2.20 26.26 -14.13
C GLU A 204 0.85 25.63 -14.48
N TYR A 205 -0.22 26.42 -14.48
CA TYR A 205 -1.58 26.05 -14.86
C TYR A 205 -2.20 27.08 -15.80
N VAL A 206 -3.19 26.67 -16.58
CA VAL A 206 -4.03 27.56 -17.38
C VAL A 206 -5.44 27.62 -16.79
N LEU A 207 -5.88 28.82 -16.43
CA LEU A 207 -7.27 29.08 -16.07
C LEU A 207 -7.90 30.00 -17.12
N ARG A 208 -8.67 29.43 -18.05
CA ARG A 208 -9.22 30.13 -19.22
C ARG A 208 -8.14 30.92 -19.98
N GLN A 209 -8.12 32.25 -19.86
CA GLN A 209 -7.16 33.12 -20.55
C GLN A 209 -5.91 33.42 -19.71
N GLY A 210 -5.83 32.98 -18.45
CA GLY A 210 -4.74 33.34 -17.53
C GLY A 210 -3.79 32.23 -17.17
N ARG A 211 -2.88 32.58 -16.26
CA ARG A 211 -1.85 31.68 -15.72
C ARG A 211 -1.84 31.70 -14.22
N VAL A 212 -1.76 30.51 -13.63
CA VAL A 212 -1.52 30.33 -12.20
C VAL A 212 -0.22 29.55 -12.08
N ILE A 213 0.77 30.07 -11.35
CA ILE A 213 1.96 29.29 -10.99
C ILE A 213 1.88 28.98 -9.50
N VAL A 214 2.07 27.71 -9.18
CA VAL A 214 2.31 27.24 -7.83
C VAL A 214 3.81 27.07 -7.62
N PHE A 215 4.30 27.70 -6.56
CA PHE A 215 5.60 27.42 -5.97
C PHE A 215 5.38 26.65 -4.67
N GLY A 216 5.42 25.32 -4.78
CA GLY A 216 4.88 24.39 -3.82
C GLY A 216 5.75 24.05 -2.62
N TRP A 217 6.79 24.81 -2.31
CA TRP A 217 7.57 24.58 -1.10
C TRP A 217 7.00 25.34 0.09
N HIS A 218 6.73 24.60 1.17
CA HIS A 218 6.57 25.15 2.53
C HIS A 218 7.91 25.74 2.95
N TRP A 219 7.90 26.98 3.42
CA TRP A 219 9.02 27.90 3.24
C TRP A 219 9.40 28.62 4.55
N PRO A 220 10.38 28.09 5.29
CA PRO A 220 11.06 28.84 6.34
C PRO A 220 12.03 29.93 5.82
N ASP A 221 12.39 29.96 4.53
CA ASP A 221 13.58 30.70 4.08
C ASP A 221 13.39 32.14 3.56
N TYR A 222 12.16 32.64 3.31
CA TYR A 222 12.05 34.10 3.09
C TYR A 222 12.50 34.90 4.31
N ALA A 223 12.41 34.30 5.50
CA ALA A 223 12.84 34.88 6.76
C ALA A 223 14.34 34.67 7.06
N ASP A 224 15.01 33.73 6.39
CA ASP A 224 16.44 33.44 6.57
C ASP A 224 17.31 34.21 5.56
N SER A 225 17.55 35.50 5.84
CA SER A 225 18.39 36.35 5.00
C SER A 225 19.87 35.97 4.96
N GLU A 226 20.30 35.02 5.81
CA GLU A 226 21.69 34.55 5.91
C GLU A 226 21.94 33.30 5.05
N SER A 227 20.91 32.74 4.40
CA SER A 227 21.04 31.62 3.46
C SER A 227 21.94 32.01 2.28
N PRO A 228 22.97 31.22 1.92
CA PRO A 228 23.84 31.51 0.78
C PRO A 228 23.08 31.47 -0.55
N TYR A 229 21.87 30.90 -0.57
CA TYR A 229 21.03 30.77 -1.75
C TYR A 229 19.86 31.77 -1.79
N PHE A 230 19.80 32.71 -0.83
CA PHE A 230 18.76 33.76 -0.78
C PHE A 230 18.68 34.59 -2.08
N GLY A 231 19.82 34.78 -2.76
CA GLY A 231 19.89 35.43 -4.07
C GLY A 231 19.16 34.66 -5.18
N ASN A 232 19.28 33.33 -5.21
CA ASN A 232 18.56 32.48 -6.15
C ASN A 232 17.06 32.48 -5.87
N LEU A 233 16.66 32.35 -4.61
CA LEU A 233 15.27 32.43 -4.16
C LEU A 233 14.62 33.75 -4.61
N THR A 234 15.24 34.88 -4.29
CA THR A 234 14.74 36.21 -4.65
C THR A 234 14.62 36.40 -6.16
N ARG A 235 15.63 35.93 -6.91
CA ARG A 235 15.66 36.04 -8.37
C ARG A 235 14.61 35.15 -9.04
N LEU A 236 14.41 33.93 -8.55
CA LEU A 236 13.37 33.03 -9.05
C LEU A 236 11.98 33.65 -8.84
N THR A 237 11.68 34.14 -7.64
CA THR A 237 10.41 34.83 -7.35
C THR A 237 10.22 36.05 -8.26
N SER A 238 11.27 36.85 -8.47
CA SER A 238 11.22 37.97 -9.41
C SER A 238 10.91 37.53 -10.85
N ASN A 239 11.57 36.48 -11.33
CA ASN A 239 11.34 35.96 -12.67
C ASN A 239 9.90 35.44 -12.84
N LEU A 240 9.35 34.77 -11.81
CA LEU A 240 7.97 34.27 -11.82
C LEU A 240 6.94 35.41 -11.87
N LEU A 241 7.10 36.43 -11.04
CA LEU A 241 6.20 37.59 -11.01
C LEU A 241 6.24 38.36 -12.34
N ASN A 242 7.42 38.58 -12.91
CA ASN A 242 7.57 39.25 -14.20
C ASN A 242 6.96 38.44 -15.36
N TYR A 243 7.16 37.12 -15.35
CA TYR A 243 6.55 36.23 -16.34
C TYR A 243 5.02 36.26 -16.26
N LEU A 244 4.45 36.19 -15.05
CA LEU A 244 3.01 36.22 -14.85
C LEU A 244 2.36 37.56 -15.20
N ALA A 245 3.09 38.67 -15.05
CA ALA A 245 2.60 40.01 -15.32
C ALA A 245 2.51 40.37 -16.81
N ASP A 246 3.32 39.73 -17.67
CA ASP A 246 3.31 40.01 -19.11
C ASP A 246 2.91 38.78 -19.92
N ARG A 247 1.65 38.79 -20.38
CA ARG A 247 1.07 37.73 -21.22
C ARG A 247 1.83 37.52 -22.53
N GLN A 248 2.56 38.51 -23.04
CA GLN A 248 3.35 38.37 -24.26
C GLN A 248 4.58 37.47 -24.05
N THR A 249 5.01 37.29 -22.79
CA THR A 249 6.15 36.44 -22.44
C THR A 249 5.76 34.98 -22.19
N TRP A 250 4.45 34.70 -22.11
CA TRP A 250 3.94 33.35 -21.82
C TRP A 250 4.36 32.34 -22.87
N ARG A 251 4.90 31.23 -22.40
CA ARG A 251 5.29 30.12 -23.25
C ARG A 251 4.06 29.25 -23.57
N PRO A 252 4.12 28.46 -24.67
CA PRO A 252 3.12 27.44 -24.93
C PRO A 252 2.96 26.54 -23.70
N PHE A 253 1.73 26.37 -23.26
CA PHE A 253 1.41 25.48 -22.16
C PHE A 253 1.39 24.04 -22.67
N VAL A 254 2.29 23.20 -22.18
CA VAL A 254 2.43 21.81 -22.62
C VAL A 254 2.51 20.91 -21.40
N ILE A 255 1.46 20.14 -21.15
CA ILE A 255 1.54 19.02 -20.22
C ILE A 255 2.33 17.92 -20.93
N ARG A 256 3.60 17.76 -20.54
CA ARG A 256 4.41 16.65 -21.06
C ARG A 256 3.96 15.37 -20.39
N SER A 257 3.18 14.58 -21.13
CA SER A 257 3.19 13.15 -20.86
C SER A 257 4.60 12.64 -21.05
N GLU A 258 5.08 11.73 -20.19
CA GLU A 258 6.32 11.00 -20.47
C GLU A 258 6.21 10.24 -21.82
N TYR A 259 4.97 10.06 -22.33
CA TYR A 259 4.67 9.17 -23.44
C TYR A 259 3.37 9.49 -24.24
N PRO A 260 3.33 9.27 -25.57
CA PRO A 260 4.49 9.07 -26.42
C PRO A 260 5.41 10.29 -26.29
N PRO A 261 6.74 10.11 -26.38
CA PRO A 261 7.69 11.16 -26.06
C PRO A 261 7.45 12.38 -26.97
N VAL A 262 6.84 13.41 -26.41
CA VAL A 262 6.75 14.73 -27.04
C VAL A 262 8.18 15.25 -27.08
N ALA A 263 8.62 15.69 -28.25
CA ALA A 263 9.91 16.34 -28.43
C ALA A 263 10.16 17.37 -27.32
N SER A 264 11.35 17.31 -26.68
CA SER A 264 11.76 18.39 -25.79
C SER A 264 11.96 19.66 -26.62
N PRO A 265 11.92 20.87 -26.02
CA PRO A 265 12.24 22.10 -26.74
C PRO A 265 13.68 22.08 -27.26
N GLU A 266 14.52 21.23 -26.67
CA GLU A 266 15.92 20.97 -27.03
C GLU A 266 16.05 19.96 -28.19
N GLU A 267 15.00 19.16 -28.46
CA GLU A 267 14.87 18.17 -29.55
C GLU A 267 13.69 18.50 -30.50
N PRO A 268 13.72 19.61 -31.25
CA PRO A 268 12.59 19.98 -32.12
C PRO A 268 12.25 18.89 -33.15
N GLY A 269 10.95 18.61 -33.34
CA GLY A 269 10.44 17.62 -34.29
C GLY A 269 10.31 16.20 -33.69
N VAL A 270 11.09 15.25 -34.21
CA VAL A 270 11.02 13.83 -33.80
C VAL A 270 12.13 13.53 -32.79
N SER A 271 11.75 13.03 -31.61
CA SER A 271 12.69 12.73 -30.52
C SER A 271 13.61 11.55 -30.84
N GLN A 272 14.80 11.51 -30.19
CA GLN A 272 15.77 10.41 -30.37
C GLN A 272 15.16 9.04 -30.05
N GLN A 273 14.27 8.98 -29.04
CA GLN A 273 13.56 7.77 -28.66
C GLN A 273 12.66 7.27 -29.80
N ARG A 274 11.92 8.15 -30.49
CA ARG A 274 11.04 7.77 -31.61
C ARG A 274 11.81 7.25 -32.81
N TRP A 275 12.94 7.88 -33.17
CA TRP A 275 13.82 7.37 -34.22
C TRP A 275 14.32 5.95 -33.94
N ARG A 276 14.76 5.72 -32.70
CA ARG A 276 15.23 4.41 -32.25
C ARG A 276 14.10 3.38 -32.23
N ALA A 277 12.94 3.73 -31.67
CA ALA A 277 11.78 2.85 -31.55
C ALA A 277 11.35 2.30 -32.91
N LEU A 278 11.18 3.18 -33.90
CA LEU A 278 10.76 2.78 -35.25
C LEU A 278 11.83 1.91 -35.93
N ARG A 279 13.11 2.28 -35.84
CA ARG A 279 14.21 1.48 -36.40
C ARG A 279 14.20 0.07 -35.83
N MET A 280 14.11 -0.06 -34.51
CA MET A 280 14.14 -1.36 -33.83
C MET A 280 12.95 -2.23 -34.22
N ALA A 281 11.75 -1.65 -34.36
CA ALA A 281 10.58 -2.39 -34.81
C ALA A 281 10.71 -2.87 -36.27
N ILE A 282 11.25 -2.05 -37.18
CA ILE A 282 11.49 -2.46 -38.57
C ILE A 282 12.53 -3.59 -38.64
N GLU A 283 13.63 -3.46 -37.90
CA GLU A 283 14.67 -4.49 -37.80
C GLU A 283 14.11 -5.80 -37.24
N ASP A 284 13.29 -5.72 -36.19
CA ASP A 284 12.65 -6.88 -35.55
C ASP A 284 11.68 -7.61 -36.50
N LEU A 285 10.81 -6.86 -37.20
CA LEU A 285 9.87 -7.42 -38.18
C LEU A 285 10.60 -8.04 -39.38
N SER A 286 11.67 -7.39 -39.86
CA SER A 286 12.49 -7.91 -40.97
C SER A 286 13.19 -9.20 -40.59
N ALA A 287 13.70 -9.29 -39.36
CA ALA A 287 14.40 -10.47 -38.85
C ALA A 287 13.43 -11.64 -38.59
N GLN A 288 12.26 -11.37 -38.01
CA GLN A 288 11.28 -12.41 -37.68
C GLN A 288 10.49 -12.90 -38.89
N PHE A 289 10.24 -12.04 -39.88
CA PHE A 289 9.38 -12.32 -41.02
C PHE A 289 10.02 -11.96 -42.36
N PRO A 290 11.20 -12.48 -42.70
CA PRO A 290 11.94 -12.07 -43.91
C PRO A 290 11.13 -12.25 -45.21
N ASP A 291 10.26 -13.28 -45.27
CA ASP A 291 9.46 -13.58 -46.47
C ASP A 291 8.14 -12.81 -46.53
N ARG A 292 7.66 -12.26 -45.41
CA ARG A 292 6.34 -11.57 -45.33
C ARG A 292 6.48 -10.06 -45.15
N TYR A 293 7.62 -9.58 -44.64
CA TYR A 293 7.93 -8.17 -44.43
C TYR A 293 9.00 -7.68 -45.42
N THR A 294 8.74 -7.83 -46.71
CA THR A 294 9.73 -7.68 -47.78
C THR A 294 10.22 -6.25 -48.06
N GLN A 295 9.57 -5.24 -47.48
CA GLN A 295 9.92 -3.82 -47.65
C GLN A 295 10.79 -3.27 -46.50
N GLY A 296 11.25 -4.12 -45.57
CA GLY A 296 12.03 -3.70 -44.40
C GLY A 296 13.23 -2.82 -44.73
N ASP A 297 14.09 -3.23 -45.67
CA ASP A 297 15.27 -2.47 -46.11
C ASP A 297 14.89 -1.11 -46.72
N VAL A 298 13.76 -1.05 -47.43
CA VAL A 298 13.23 0.19 -48.02
C VAL A 298 12.78 1.16 -46.92
N TYR A 299 12.12 0.66 -45.88
CA TYR A 299 11.72 1.47 -44.73
C TYR A 299 12.92 1.98 -43.93
N LEU A 300 13.95 1.14 -43.71
CA LEU A 300 15.18 1.55 -43.04
C LEU A 300 15.92 2.65 -43.81
N GLU A 301 16.03 2.53 -45.14
CA GLU A 301 16.69 3.57 -45.94
C GLU A 301 15.88 4.88 -45.93
N ARG A 302 14.55 4.81 -46.03
CA ARG A 302 13.67 6.00 -45.90
C ARG A 302 13.83 6.66 -44.53
N LEU A 303 13.92 5.87 -43.46
CA LEU A 303 14.12 6.36 -42.10
C LEU A 303 15.47 7.07 -41.97
N ARG A 304 16.54 6.47 -42.53
CA ARG A 304 17.89 7.04 -42.56
C ARG A 304 17.91 8.39 -43.28
N VAL A 305 17.30 8.47 -44.47
CA VAL A 305 17.22 9.72 -45.25
C VAL A 305 16.42 10.80 -44.52
N LEU A 306 15.32 10.43 -43.84
CA LEU A 306 14.54 11.36 -43.02
C LEU A 306 15.34 11.90 -41.83
N ARG A 307 16.08 11.02 -41.14
CA ARG A 307 16.97 11.41 -40.04
C ARG A 307 18.10 12.31 -40.51
N ASP A 308 18.78 11.97 -41.62
CA ASP A 308 19.84 12.81 -42.20
C ASP A 308 19.33 14.22 -42.56
N ARG A 309 18.05 14.36 -42.92
CA ARG A 309 17.40 15.66 -43.17
C ARG A 309 17.08 16.40 -41.88
N HIS A 310 16.66 15.69 -40.84
CA HIS A 310 16.41 16.23 -39.50
C HIS A 310 17.70 16.76 -38.87
N ASP A 311 18.77 15.97 -38.89
CA ASP A 311 20.08 16.30 -38.30
C ASP A 311 20.78 17.51 -38.98
N ARG A 312 20.30 17.93 -40.17
CA ARG A 312 20.78 19.14 -40.87
C ARG A 312 20.08 20.43 -40.44
N LEU A 313 18.93 20.34 -39.75
CA LEU A 313 18.24 21.50 -39.21
C LEU A 313 18.94 21.98 -37.92
N SER A 314 19.06 23.30 -37.74
CA SER A 314 19.52 23.89 -36.48
C SER A 314 18.34 24.12 -35.52
N GLN A 315 18.61 24.31 -34.23
CA GLN A 315 17.58 24.68 -33.25
C GLN A 315 16.86 26.01 -33.61
N ASP A 316 17.52 26.89 -34.38
CA ASP A 316 16.96 28.16 -34.85
C ASP A 316 16.15 28.03 -36.16
N SER A 317 16.03 26.82 -36.71
CA SER A 317 15.26 26.58 -37.94
C SER A 317 13.76 26.79 -37.73
N GLU A 318 13.04 27.23 -38.77
CA GLU A 318 11.61 27.51 -38.67
C GLU A 318 10.81 26.29 -38.19
N PRO A 319 9.86 26.44 -37.23
CA PRO A 319 9.05 25.34 -36.72
C PRO A 319 8.33 24.52 -37.80
N ALA A 320 7.97 25.17 -38.92
CA ALA A 320 7.34 24.51 -40.07
C ALA A 320 8.22 23.42 -40.70
N ALA A 321 9.55 23.57 -40.68
CA ALA A 321 10.48 22.58 -41.23
C ALA A 321 10.47 21.28 -40.41
N TYR A 322 10.46 21.40 -39.07
CA TYR A 322 10.34 20.27 -38.17
C TYR A 322 8.98 19.58 -38.28
N ALA A 323 7.90 20.35 -38.42
CA ALA A 323 6.54 19.80 -38.60
C ALA A 323 6.41 18.95 -39.87
N ILE A 324 7.07 19.33 -40.97
CA ILE A 324 7.09 18.54 -42.21
C ILE A 324 7.81 17.21 -41.98
N ILE A 325 8.97 17.21 -41.32
CA ILE A 325 9.72 15.99 -41.03
C ILE A 325 8.92 15.09 -40.10
N GLU A 326 8.30 15.64 -39.06
CA GLU A 326 7.46 14.87 -38.13
C GLU A 326 6.27 14.22 -38.85
N LYS A 327 5.60 14.95 -39.75
CA LYS A 327 4.53 14.38 -40.57
C LYS A 327 5.04 13.21 -41.43
N GLN A 328 6.18 13.38 -42.11
CA GLN A 328 6.77 12.34 -42.94
C GLN A 328 7.25 11.12 -42.12
N PHE A 329 7.73 11.37 -40.90
CA PHE A 329 8.07 10.31 -39.95
C PHE A 329 6.83 9.52 -39.54
N GLU A 330 5.74 10.18 -39.20
CA GLU A 330 4.47 9.53 -38.84
C GLU A 330 3.87 8.73 -40.01
N GLU A 331 3.94 9.26 -41.24
CA GLU A 331 3.56 8.54 -42.45
C GLU A 331 4.39 7.26 -42.64
N LEU A 332 5.71 7.36 -42.53
CA LEU A 332 6.61 6.19 -42.62
C LEU A 332 6.37 5.19 -41.50
N LYS A 333 6.20 5.65 -40.25
CA LYS A 333 5.92 4.81 -39.09
C LYS A 333 4.65 4.01 -39.31
N ASN A 334 3.57 4.68 -39.72
CA ASN A 334 2.29 4.02 -39.97
C ASN A 334 2.40 3.02 -41.11
N GLU A 335 3.06 3.37 -42.22
CA GLU A 335 3.27 2.46 -43.34
C GLU A 335 4.08 1.21 -42.93
N ALA A 336 5.21 1.42 -42.26
CA ALA A 336 6.11 0.34 -41.87
C ALA A 336 5.49 -0.59 -40.83
N LEU A 337 4.80 -0.05 -39.81
CA LEU A 337 4.26 -0.85 -38.72
C LEU A 337 2.88 -1.44 -39.02
N LEU A 338 2.07 -0.85 -39.90
CA LEU A 338 0.83 -1.48 -40.39
C LEU A 338 1.09 -2.56 -41.44
N ALA A 339 2.29 -2.59 -42.04
CA ALA A 339 2.76 -3.72 -42.84
C ALA A 339 3.22 -4.93 -41.98
N ASN A 340 3.07 -4.86 -40.65
CA ASN A 340 3.42 -5.94 -39.73
C ASN A 340 2.68 -7.24 -40.09
N PRO A 341 3.41 -8.34 -40.39
CA PRO A 341 2.79 -9.61 -40.77
C PRO A 341 1.90 -10.24 -39.69
N LEU A 342 1.98 -9.81 -38.43
CA LEU A 342 1.09 -10.26 -37.36
C LEU A 342 -0.34 -9.69 -37.49
N LEU A 343 -0.54 -8.63 -38.28
CA LEU A 343 -1.86 -8.13 -38.68
C LEU A 343 -2.43 -8.93 -39.87
N ASP A 344 -2.40 -10.26 -39.79
CA ASP A 344 -2.87 -11.17 -40.84
C ASP A 344 -4.39 -11.40 -40.84
N PHE A 345 -5.13 -10.43 -40.32
CA PHE A 345 -6.59 -10.42 -40.24
C PHE A 345 -7.13 -9.08 -40.78
N ASP A 346 -8.21 -9.15 -41.55
CA ASP A 346 -8.80 -7.98 -42.19
C ASP A 346 -9.94 -7.34 -41.36
N ARG A 347 -10.42 -8.05 -40.34
CA ARG A 347 -11.56 -7.63 -39.52
C ARG A 347 -11.17 -7.55 -38.05
N LEU A 348 -11.43 -6.41 -37.42
CA LEU A 348 -11.21 -6.19 -35.99
C LEU A 348 -12.55 -5.89 -35.31
N LEU A 349 -12.96 -6.76 -34.39
CA LEU A 349 -14.13 -6.58 -33.54
C LEU A 349 -13.80 -5.63 -32.39
N MET A 350 -14.73 -4.74 -32.03
CA MET A 350 -14.60 -3.84 -30.88
C MET A 350 -15.96 -3.35 -30.39
N ILE A 351 -16.00 -2.85 -29.15
CA ILE A 351 -17.15 -2.13 -28.61
C ILE A 351 -16.94 -0.63 -28.84
N ARG A 352 -17.88 0.00 -29.53
CA ARG A 352 -17.98 1.46 -29.64
C ARG A 352 -18.95 1.96 -28.58
N ARG A 353 -18.47 2.75 -27.61
CA ARG A 353 -19.24 3.28 -26.47
C ARG A 353 -19.06 4.79 -26.33
N ARG A 354 -19.93 5.51 -25.63
CA ARG A 354 -19.69 6.92 -25.29
C ARG A 354 -18.45 7.09 -24.40
N ALA A 355 -17.62 8.09 -24.68
CA ALA A 355 -16.32 8.25 -24.00
C ALA A 355 -16.42 8.78 -22.56
N ASP A 356 -17.53 9.44 -22.21
CA ASP A 356 -17.81 10.00 -20.89
C ASP A 356 -18.39 8.97 -19.90
N GLN A 357 -18.72 7.77 -20.38
CA GLN A 357 -19.21 6.66 -19.55
C GLN A 357 -18.65 5.34 -20.07
N LEU A 358 -17.46 4.97 -19.60
CA LEU A 358 -16.74 3.78 -20.06
C LEU A 358 -17.36 2.45 -19.59
N GLY A 359 -18.14 2.47 -18.51
CA GLY A 359 -18.75 1.25 -17.94
C GLY A 359 -17.75 0.30 -17.31
N LEU A 360 -16.84 0.84 -16.49
CA LEU A 360 -15.83 0.09 -15.75
C LEU A 360 -16.17 0.17 -14.25
N PRO A 361 -16.31 -0.96 -13.54
CA PRO A 361 -16.58 -0.94 -12.11
C PRO A 361 -15.34 -0.45 -11.35
N SER A 362 -15.54 0.18 -10.19
CA SER A 362 -14.43 0.50 -9.27
C SER A 362 -13.57 -0.74 -9.00
N ASN A 363 -12.31 -0.54 -8.61
CA ASN A 363 -11.32 -1.62 -8.48
C ASN A 363 -11.59 -2.59 -7.29
N PHE A 364 -12.63 -2.30 -6.51
CA PHE A 364 -13.18 -3.11 -5.42
C PHE A 364 -14.65 -3.52 -5.63
N ASN A 365 -15.25 -3.17 -6.78
CA ASN A 365 -16.64 -3.46 -7.14
C ASN A 365 -16.73 -4.44 -8.31
N SER A 366 -17.93 -4.93 -8.60
CA SER A 366 -18.23 -5.83 -9.71
C SER A 366 -19.25 -5.24 -10.68
N ASN A 367 -19.53 -5.93 -11.79
CA ASN A 367 -20.51 -5.49 -12.79
C ASN A 367 -21.90 -5.13 -12.22
N PRO A 368 -22.45 -5.84 -11.21
CA PRO A 368 -23.73 -5.46 -10.58
C PRO A 368 -23.76 -4.05 -9.95
N ASP A 369 -22.60 -3.46 -9.70
CA ASP A 369 -22.47 -2.09 -9.19
C ASP A 369 -22.54 -1.03 -10.31
N LEU A 370 -22.55 -1.45 -11.58
CA LEU A 370 -22.75 -0.58 -12.73
C LEU A 370 -24.24 -0.36 -13.02
N LYS A 371 -24.56 0.75 -13.69
CA LYS A 371 -25.89 0.95 -14.27
C LYS A 371 -26.14 -0.10 -15.36
N PRO A 372 -27.38 -0.58 -15.53
CA PRO A 372 -27.67 -1.58 -16.56
C PRO A 372 -27.74 -0.98 -17.98
N ASP A 373 -27.94 0.33 -18.13
CA ASP A 373 -28.14 1.03 -19.39
C ASP A 373 -27.51 2.44 -19.42
N GLY A 374 -27.64 3.13 -20.55
CA GLY A 374 -27.19 4.51 -20.72
C GLY A 374 -25.74 4.67 -21.21
N TYR A 375 -25.27 3.70 -21.99
CA TYR A 375 -23.89 3.64 -22.49
C TYR A 375 -23.74 4.07 -23.96
N ASP A 376 -24.83 4.13 -24.73
CA ASP A 376 -24.86 4.22 -26.19
C ASP A 376 -23.75 3.36 -26.83
N ASN A 377 -23.83 2.05 -26.56
CA ASN A 377 -22.82 1.09 -26.99
C ASN A 377 -23.29 0.15 -28.11
N THR A 378 -22.38 -0.15 -29.03
CA THR A 378 -22.60 -1.04 -30.17
C THR A 378 -21.38 -1.92 -30.39
N LEU A 379 -21.62 -3.17 -30.77
CA LEU A 379 -20.57 -4.04 -31.26
C LEU A 379 -20.33 -3.74 -32.74
N VAL A 380 -19.10 -3.41 -33.08
CA VAL A 380 -18.71 -2.97 -34.43
C VAL A 380 -17.51 -3.76 -34.94
N VAL A 381 -17.35 -3.78 -36.25
CA VAL A 381 -16.18 -4.36 -36.93
C VAL A 381 -15.54 -3.31 -37.82
N LEU A 382 -14.23 -3.12 -37.66
CA LEU A 382 -13.40 -2.32 -38.55
C LEU A 382 -12.80 -3.23 -39.64
N SER A 383 -12.96 -2.84 -40.92
CA SER A 383 -12.31 -3.50 -42.06
C SER A 383 -12.03 -2.52 -43.21
N PRO A 384 -10.83 -2.56 -43.81
CA PRO A 384 -9.63 -3.27 -43.34
C PRO A 384 -9.10 -2.69 -42.02
N VAL A 385 -8.30 -3.46 -41.26
CA VAL A 385 -7.73 -3.04 -39.96
C VAL A 385 -6.59 -2.03 -40.13
N ARG A 386 -6.95 -0.78 -40.44
CA ARG A 386 -6.03 0.34 -40.63
C ARG A 386 -6.77 1.67 -40.51
N PRO A 387 -6.05 2.80 -40.35
CA PRO A 387 -6.65 4.13 -40.47
C PRO A 387 -7.44 4.27 -41.78
N GLY A 388 -8.69 4.72 -41.66
CA GLY A 388 -9.61 4.86 -42.79
C GLY A 388 -10.35 3.58 -43.20
N GLY A 389 -10.24 2.49 -42.43
CA GLY A 389 -11.13 1.34 -42.57
C GLY A 389 -12.60 1.71 -42.31
N ASN A 390 -13.53 0.97 -42.89
CA ASN A 390 -14.96 1.17 -42.69
C ASN A 390 -15.41 0.47 -41.40
N LEU A 391 -16.26 1.16 -40.64
CA LEU A 391 -16.84 0.64 -39.41
C LEU A 391 -18.26 0.13 -39.66
N GLU A 392 -18.47 -1.17 -39.49
CA GLU A 392 -19.76 -1.85 -39.64
C GLU A 392 -20.36 -2.16 -38.26
N THR A 393 -21.65 -1.90 -38.05
CA THR A 393 -22.35 -2.32 -36.82
C THR A 393 -22.80 -3.77 -36.96
N ILE A 394 -22.31 -4.64 -36.08
CA ILE A 394 -22.70 -6.06 -36.02
C ILE A 394 -23.89 -6.27 -35.09
N PHE A 395 -23.91 -5.55 -33.96
CA PHE A 395 -24.97 -5.70 -32.98
C PHE A 395 -25.20 -4.39 -32.20
N ARG A 396 -26.48 -4.10 -31.93
CA ARG A 396 -26.92 -3.01 -31.06
C ARG A 396 -27.90 -3.58 -30.04
N PRO A 397 -27.64 -3.44 -28.74
CA PRO A 397 -28.57 -3.92 -27.71
C PRO A 397 -29.85 -3.08 -27.70
N GLU A 398 -30.98 -3.75 -27.47
CA GLU A 398 -32.25 -3.08 -27.22
C GLU A 398 -32.18 -2.29 -25.90
N GLY A 399 -32.78 -1.10 -25.89
CA GLY A 399 -32.89 -0.26 -24.68
C GLY A 399 -31.57 0.37 -24.21
N ASP A 400 -30.52 0.37 -25.05
CA ASP A 400 -29.19 0.88 -24.69
C ASP A 400 -28.55 0.18 -23.47
N ARG A 401 -28.84 -1.12 -23.34
CA ARG A 401 -28.27 -1.96 -22.30
C ARG A 401 -26.75 -2.09 -22.47
N PHE A 402 -26.05 -2.22 -21.35
CA PHE A 402 -24.61 -2.47 -21.34
C PHE A 402 -24.24 -3.73 -22.14
N ILE A 403 -23.17 -3.70 -22.93
CA ILE A 403 -22.49 -4.89 -23.47
C ILE A 403 -21.01 -4.84 -23.14
N GLY A 404 -20.40 -5.93 -22.68
CA GLY A 404 -18.97 -5.94 -22.34
C GLY A 404 -18.49 -7.34 -22.00
N ASP A 405 -17.23 -7.46 -21.58
CA ASP A 405 -16.58 -8.72 -21.23
C ASP A 405 -16.72 -9.75 -22.36
N ILE A 406 -16.32 -9.36 -23.57
CA ILE A 406 -16.52 -10.17 -24.77
C ILE A 406 -15.43 -11.24 -24.91
N ASP A 407 -15.85 -12.46 -25.25
CA ASP A 407 -14.94 -13.56 -25.55
C ASP A 407 -15.34 -14.23 -26.87
N LEU A 408 -14.44 -14.19 -27.85
CA LEU A 408 -14.69 -14.73 -29.19
C LEU A 408 -14.41 -16.24 -29.20
N HIS A 409 -15.36 -17.03 -29.67
CA HIS A 409 -15.17 -18.47 -29.80
C HIS A 409 -14.02 -18.79 -30.78
N TYR A 410 -13.31 -19.89 -30.54
CA TYR A 410 -12.16 -20.34 -31.36
C TYR A 410 -12.44 -20.45 -32.86
N ASP A 411 -13.67 -20.78 -33.23
CA ASP A 411 -14.08 -20.90 -34.64
C ASP A 411 -14.50 -19.56 -35.28
N ALA A 412 -14.49 -18.47 -34.50
CA ALA A 412 -14.85 -17.10 -34.89
C ALA A 412 -16.25 -16.93 -35.50
N ASP A 413 -17.19 -17.81 -35.11
CA ASP A 413 -18.57 -17.84 -35.57
C ASP A 413 -19.57 -17.26 -34.54
N ARG A 414 -19.14 -17.12 -33.29
CA ARG A 414 -19.94 -16.63 -32.18
C ARG A 414 -19.08 -16.06 -31.04
N LEU A 415 -19.70 -15.32 -30.14
CA LEU A 415 -19.04 -14.68 -29.00
C LEU A 415 -19.93 -14.64 -27.77
N LEU A 416 -19.31 -14.71 -26.58
CA LEU A 416 -19.95 -14.40 -25.30
C LEU A 416 -19.90 -12.91 -25.03
N MET A 417 -20.88 -12.40 -24.29
CA MET A 417 -20.89 -11.05 -23.74
C MET A 417 -21.69 -11.01 -22.43
N SER A 418 -21.23 -10.20 -21.48
CA SER A 418 -22.02 -9.76 -20.34
C SER A 418 -23.09 -8.77 -20.79
N MET A 419 -24.34 -9.01 -20.38
CA MET A 419 -25.45 -8.10 -20.65
C MET A 419 -26.52 -8.20 -19.55
N PRO A 420 -26.99 -7.08 -18.99
CA PRO A 420 -28.13 -7.10 -18.07
C PRO A 420 -29.45 -7.38 -18.80
N ASP A 421 -30.38 -8.01 -18.11
CA ASP A 421 -31.77 -8.15 -18.57
C ASP A 421 -32.55 -6.84 -18.37
N ALA A 422 -33.83 -6.83 -18.76
CA ALA A 422 -34.69 -5.65 -18.66
C ALA A 422 -34.96 -5.20 -17.21
N ASN A 423 -34.69 -6.05 -16.22
CA ASN A 423 -34.82 -5.72 -14.80
C ASN A 423 -33.47 -5.32 -14.17
N GLY A 424 -32.41 -5.22 -14.99
CA GLY A 424 -31.06 -4.90 -14.53
C GLY A 424 -30.30 -6.08 -13.93
N ARG A 425 -30.81 -7.31 -14.04
CA ARG A 425 -30.07 -8.49 -13.58
C ARG A 425 -29.05 -8.91 -14.63
N TRP A 426 -27.79 -8.91 -14.24
CA TRP A 426 -26.67 -9.32 -15.08
C TRP A 426 -26.71 -10.79 -15.47
N GLY A 427 -26.54 -11.06 -16.76
CA GLY A 427 -26.39 -12.40 -17.33
C GLY A 427 -25.32 -12.43 -18.42
N VAL A 428 -25.14 -13.61 -19.01
CA VAL A 428 -24.27 -13.84 -20.17
C VAL A 428 -25.13 -14.23 -21.37
N ALA A 429 -24.83 -13.66 -22.53
CA ALA A 429 -25.46 -13.99 -23.79
C ALA A 429 -24.42 -14.41 -24.83
N GLU A 430 -24.81 -15.34 -25.70
CA GLU A 430 -24.02 -15.76 -26.86
C GLU A 430 -24.61 -15.13 -28.13
N LEU A 431 -23.79 -14.38 -28.87
CA LEU A 431 -24.16 -13.78 -30.14
C LEU A 431 -23.58 -14.60 -31.31
N ARG A 432 -24.45 -15.05 -32.20
CA ARG A 432 -24.07 -15.67 -33.47
C ARG A 432 -23.74 -14.61 -34.51
N LEU A 433 -22.50 -14.60 -34.99
CA LEU A 433 -21.98 -13.54 -35.87
C LEU A 433 -22.51 -13.61 -37.31
N ASP A 434 -22.95 -14.79 -37.75
CA ASP A 434 -23.53 -15.03 -39.08
C ASP A 434 -24.95 -14.47 -39.24
N SER A 435 -25.73 -14.51 -38.17
CA SER A 435 -27.17 -14.25 -38.16
C SER A 435 -27.56 -13.04 -37.31
N GLY A 436 -26.63 -12.53 -36.49
CA GLY A 436 -26.91 -11.51 -35.49
C GLY A 436 -27.82 -12.01 -34.35
N ARG A 437 -28.06 -13.32 -34.25
CA ARG A 437 -28.95 -13.89 -33.24
C ARG A 437 -28.26 -13.92 -31.88
N LEU A 438 -28.80 -13.16 -30.93
CA LEU A 438 -28.41 -13.20 -29.53
C LEU A 438 -29.22 -14.26 -28.77
N THR A 439 -28.56 -15.06 -27.94
CA THR A 439 -29.21 -16.07 -27.08
C THR A 439 -28.69 -15.94 -25.66
N SER A 440 -29.57 -15.62 -24.71
CA SER A 440 -29.21 -15.64 -23.29
C SER A 440 -28.87 -17.06 -22.86
N LEU A 441 -27.76 -17.24 -22.14
CA LEU A 441 -27.37 -18.54 -21.62
C LEU A 441 -28.17 -18.85 -20.35
N PRO A 442 -28.71 -20.09 -20.21
CA PRO A 442 -29.44 -20.50 -19.02
C PRO A 442 -28.47 -20.85 -17.89
N LEU A 443 -27.81 -19.83 -17.33
CA LEU A 443 -26.88 -19.97 -16.21
C LEU A 443 -27.64 -20.09 -14.88
N ILE A 444 -27.18 -19.42 -13.81
CA ILE A 444 -27.88 -19.43 -12.51
C ILE A 444 -29.05 -18.45 -12.57
N ASP A 445 -30.27 -18.99 -12.68
CA ASP A 445 -31.51 -18.20 -12.79
C ASP A 445 -32.16 -17.98 -11.41
N GLU A 446 -31.53 -17.14 -10.61
CA GLU A 446 -32.05 -16.71 -9.30
C GLU A 446 -32.20 -15.17 -9.26
N PRO A 447 -33.21 -14.61 -8.58
CA PRO A 447 -33.52 -13.17 -8.65
C PRO A 447 -32.48 -12.28 -7.95
N ASP A 448 -31.77 -12.83 -6.98
CA ASP A 448 -30.75 -12.19 -6.14
C ASP A 448 -29.31 -12.53 -6.58
N VAL A 449 -29.16 -13.24 -7.70
CA VAL A 449 -27.88 -13.66 -8.27
C VAL A 449 -27.63 -12.99 -9.62
N HIS A 450 -26.38 -12.61 -9.85
CA HIS A 450 -25.88 -12.05 -11.09
C HIS A 450 -24.86 -12.99 -11.71
N ASN A 451 -24.84 -13.07 -13.04
CA ASN A 451 -23.85 -13.83 -13.81
C ASN A 451 -23.23 -12.92 -14.87
N TYR A 452 -21.92 -12.98 -15.08
CA TYR A 452 -21.19 -12.11 -16.02
C TYR A 452 -19.78 -12.65 -16.27
N ASP A 453 -19.02 -11.98 -17.14
CA ASP A 453 -17.57 -12.18 -17.38
C ASP A 453 -17.21 -13.65 -17.61
N ALA A 454 -17.55 -14.12 -18.81
CA ALA A 454 -17.47 -15.52 -19.20
C ALA A 454 -16.51 -15.75 -20.36
N CYS A 455 -15.85 -16.90 -20.37
CA CYS A 455 -14.95 -17.31 -21.44
C CYS A 455 -15.20 -18.76 -21.88
N TYR A 456 -14.87 -19.05 -23.13
CA TYR A 456 -14.93 -20.40 -23.67
C TYR A 456 -13.73 -21.24 -23.22
N LEU A 457 -13.99 -22.49 -22.86
CA LEU A 457 -12.95 -23.51 -22.71
C LEU A 457 -12.66 -24.20 -24.07
N PRO A 458 -11.48 -24.79 -24.27
CA PRO A 458 -11.12 -25.43 -25.55
C PRO A 458 -12.05 -26.60 -25.96
N ASP A 459 -12.71 -27.20 -24.97
CA ASP A 459 -13.72 -28.24 -25.16
C ASP A 459 -15.15 -27.69 -25.27
N GLY A 460 -15.37 -26.38 -25.37
CA GLY A 460 -16.67 -25.77 -25.56
C GLY A 460 -17.56 -25.73 -24.30
N ARG A 461 -17.05 -26.12 -23.13
CA ARG A 461 -17.64 -25.70 -21.84
C ARG A 461 -17.40 -24.20 -21.65
N ILE A 462 -18.12 -23.59 -20.70
CA ILE A 462 -18.04 -22.15 -20.42
C ILE A 462 -17.71 -21.94 -18.94
N VAL A 463 -16.72 -21.11 -18.66
CA VAL A 463 -16.48 -20.58 -17.31
C VAL A 463 -17.11 -19.19 -17.24
N PHE A 464 -17.76 -18.86 -16.13
CA PHE A 464 -18.38 -17.56 -15.90
C PHE A 464 -18.28 -17.15 -14.43
N THR A 465 -18.43 -15.86 -14.17
CA THR A 465 -18.44 -15.28 -12.83
C THR A 465 -19.87 -15.16 -12.30
N SER A 466 -20.10 -15.47 -11.01
CA SER A 466 -21.43 -15.38 -10.40
C SER A 466 -21.40 -14.95 -8.93
N THR A 467 -22.41 -14.18 -8.51
CA THR A 467 -22.63 -13.75 -7.12
C THR A 467 -23.42 -14.76 -6.27
N ALA A 468 -23.61 -15.98 -6.78
CA ALA A 468 -24.25 -17.08 -6.06
C ALA A 468 -23.56 -17.52 -4.75
N PRO A 469 -22.27 -17.21 -4.45
CA PRO A 469 -21.74 -17.43 -3.10
C PRO A 469 -22.51 -16.72 -2.00
N PHE A 470 -23.23 -15.64 -2.32
CA PHE A 470 -24.01 -14.83 -1.37
C PHE A 470 -23.15 -14.27 -0.23
N VAL A 471 -21.93 -13.85 -0.57
CA VAL A 471 -20.97 -13.23 0.34
C VAL A 471 -20.93 -11.74 0.03
N GLY A 472 -21.03 -10.90 1.06
CA GLY A 472 -20.80 -9.46 0.94
C GLY A 472 -19.36 -9.16 1.28
N VAL A 473 -18.77 -8.14 0.64
CA VAL A 473 -17.43 -7.67 1.00
C VAL A 473 -17.49 -6.90 2.33
N PRO A 474 -16.81 -7.37 3.41
CA PRO A 474 -16.85 -6.71 4.70
C PRO A 474 -16.45 -5.24 4.65
N CYS A 475 -15.33 -4.85 4.03
CA CYS A 475 -14.80 -3.49 4.16
C CYS A 475 -15.71 -2.40 3.56
N VAL A 476 -16.67 -2.75 2.69
CA VAL A 476 -17.65 -1.83 2.08
C VAL A 476 -19.08 -2.08 2.56
N GLY A 477 -19.24 -2.62 3.78
CA GLY A 477 -20.57 -2.79 4.37
C GLY A 477 -21.41 -3.89 3.74
N GLY A 478 -20.77 -4.87 3.09
CA GLY A 478 -21.47 -5.93 2.35
C GLY A 478 -22.24 -5.43 1.14
N ALA A 479 -21.98 -4.21 0.66
CA ALA A 479 -22.66 -3.61 -0.48
C ALA A 479 -22.24 -4.26 -1.81
N SER A 480 -20.93 -4.50 -1.99
CA SER A 480 -20.45 -5.25 -3.14
C SER A 480 -20.63 -6.75 -2.91
N LYS A 481 -21.17 -7.42 -3.93
CA LYS A 481 -21.53 -8.84 -3.92
C LYS A 481 -20.37 -9.66 -4.48
N VAL A 482 -19.73 -10.45 -3.62
CA VAL A 482 -18.58 -11.28 -3.98
C VAL A 482 -18.93 -12.22 -5.12
N ALA A 483 -18.00 -12.37 -6.04
CA ALA A 483 -18.20 -13.13 -7.27
C ALA A 483 -17.17 -14.24 -7.38
N ASN A 484 -17.62 -15.47 -7.64
CA ASN A 484 -16.73 -16.62 -7.83
C ASN A 484 -16.91 -17.21 -9.23
N LEU A 485 -15.98 -18.07 -9.64
CA LEU A 485 -16.02 -18.75 -10.93
C LEU A 485 -16.89 -20.02 -10.86
N TYR A 486 -17.65 -20.23 -11.92
CA TYR A 486 -18.53 -21.38 -12.13
C TYR A 486 -18.29 -21.97 -13.52
N LEU A 487 -18.45 -23.29 -13.61
CA LEU A 487 -18.39 -24.05 -14.85
C LEU A 487 -19.81 -24.39 -15.30
N CYS A 488 -20.14 -24.03 -16.54
CA CYS A 488 -21.31 -24.52 -17.25
C CYS A 488 -20.88 -25.67 -18.18
N GLU A 489 -21.40 -26.85 -17.89
CA GLU A 489 -21.22 -28.06 -18.68
C GLU A 489 -21.97 -27.97 -20.01
N ARG A 490 -21.58 -28.78 -20.99
CA ARG A 490 -22.25 -28.82 -22.31
C ARG A 490 -23.73 -29.21 -22.24
N ASP A 491 -24.13 -29.94 -21.20
CA ASP A 491 -25.51 -30.35 -20.95
C ASP A 491 -26.31 -29.32 -20.11
N GLY A 492 -25.68 -28.19 -19.75
CA GLY A 492 -26.26 -27.12 -18.96
C GLY A 492 -26.14 -27.30 -17.45
N ARG A 493 -25.53 -28.37 -16.94
CA ARG A 493 -25.23 -28.49 -15.51
C ARG A 493 -24.21 -27.44 -15.09
N ILE A 494 -24.37 -26.91 -13.87
CA ILE A 494 -23.51 -25.85 -13.33
C ILE A 494 -22.83 -26.33 -12.06
N ARG A 495 -21.53 -26.06 -11.93
CA ARG A 495 -20.71 -26.37 -10.75
C ARG A 495 -19.86 -25.16 -10.36
N ARG A 496 -19.67 -24.94 -9.06
CA ARG A 496 -18.76 -23.90 -8.58
C ARG A 496 -17.30 -24.36 -8.70
N LEU A 497 -16.41 -23.49 -9.18
CA LEU A 497 -14.97 -23.74 -9.32
C LEU A 497 -14.18 -23.14 -8.16
N THR A 498 -14.42 -21.88 -7.81
CA THR A 498 -13.72 -21.18 -6.72
C THR A 498 -14.63 -20.96 -5.52
N ASN A 499 -14.07 -21.07 -4.31
CA ASN A 499 -14.81 -20.93 -3.05
C ASN A 499 -14.23 -19.79 -2.19
N ASP A 500 -13.63 -18.81 -2.86
CA ASP A 500 -13.01 -17.66 -2.23
C ASP A 500 -14.04 -16.80 -1.50
N GLN A 501 -13.59 -16.13 -0.44
CA GLN A 501 -14.41 -15.22 0.36
C GLN A 501 -14.48 -13.79 -0.22
N ASP A 502 -13.66 -13.55 -1.24
CA ASP A 502 -13.51 -12.30 -1.96
C ASP A 502 -13.64 -12.55 -3.46
N HIS A 503 -13.66 -11.47 -4.25
CA HIS A 503 -13.96 -11.55 -5.66
C HIS A 503 -12.91 -12.31 -6.49
N ASN A 504 -13.42 -13.07 -7.47
CA ASN A 504 -12.71 -13.55 -8.64
C ASN A 504 -13.26 -12.88 -9.92
N TRP A 505 -12.36 -12.47 -10.82
CA TRP A 505 -12.72 -11.76 -12.07
C TRP A 505 -11.84 -12.18 -13.26
N CYS A 506 -12.23 -11.74 -14.44
CA CYS A 506 -11.49 -11.78 -15.70
C CYS A 506 -10.93 -13.17 -16.05
N PRO A 507 -11.75 -14.24 -16.06
CA PRO A 507 -11.26 -15.56 -16.41
C PRO A 507 -10.82 -15.61 -17.88
N THR A 508 -9.64 -16.16 -18.16
CA THR A 508 -9.14 -16.42 -19.51
C THR A 508 -8.33 -17.71 -19.58
N VAL A 509 -8.20 -18.31 -20.77
CA VAL A 509 -7.49 -19.60 -20.93
C VAL A 509 -6.01 -19.37 -21.26
N LEU A 510 -5.12 -19.85 -20.39
CA LEU A 510 -3.67 -19.89 -20.60
C LEU A 510 -3.29 -20.85 -21.75
N ASN A 511 -2.11 -20.65 -22.35
CA ASN A 511 -1.62 -21.47 -23.47
C ASN A 511 -1.53 -22.98 -23.16
N ASN A 512 -1.44 -23.35 -21.88
CA ASN A 512 -1.40 -24.74 -21.43
C ASN A 512 -2.79 -25.36 -21.16
N GLY A 513 -3.88 -24.61 -21.38
CA GLY A 513 -5.26 -25.07 -21.16
C GLY A 513 -5.82 -24.79 -19.76
N GLN A 514 -5.02 -24.25 -18.84
CA GLN A 514 -5.49 -23.80 -17.53
C GLN A 514 -6.26 -22.48 -17.64
N ILE A 515 -7.07 -22.18 -16.62
CA ILE A 515 -7.73 -20.87 -16.49
C ILE A 515 -6.84 -19.94 -15.66
N LEU A 516 -6.61 -18.73 -16.13
CA LEU A 516 -6.07 -17.58 -15.39
C LEU A 516 -7.24 -16.71 -14.96
N TYR A 517 -7.20 -16.22 -13.73
CA TYR A 517 -8.21 -15.31 -13.21
C TYR A 517 -7.58 -14.37 -12.18
N GLN A 518 -8.27 -13.28 -11.90
CA GLN A 518 -7.90 -12.35 -10.84
C GLN A 518 -8.58 -12.77 -9.54
N ARG A 519 -7.89 -12.63 -8.41
CA ARG A 519 -8.44 -12.84 -7.06
C ARG A 519 -8.11 -11.63 -6.17
N TRP A 520 -9.12 -11.11 -5.46
CA TRP A 520 -8.89 -10.21 -4.33
C TRP A 520 -8.69 -11.04 -3.05
N GLU A 521 -7.74 -10.64 -2.21
CA GLU A 521 -7.45 -11.29 -0.93
C GLU A 521 -6.99 -10.24 0.09
N TYR A 522 -7.58 -10.23 1.29
CA TYR A 522 -7.14 -9.32 2.36
C TYR A 522 -7.32 -9.83 3.81
N ALA A 523 -7.22 -11.15 4.02
CA ALA A 523 -7.25 -11.70 5.38
C ALA A 523 -5.91 -11.43 6.10
N ASP A 524 -5.92 -10.61 7.16
CA ASP A 524 -4.75 -10.20 7.97
C ASP A 524 -3.64 -9.47 7.19
N ILE A 525 -3.99 -8.84 6.07
CA ILE A 525 -3.11 -8.06 5.20
C ILE A 525 -3.87 -6.83 4.68
N ALA A 526 -3.13 -5.79 4.27
CA ALA A 526 -3.71 -4.53 3.82
C ALA A 526 -4.75 -4.68 2.68
N HIS A 527 -5.98 -4.24 2.94
CA HIS A 527 -7.12 -4.51 2.06
C HIS A 527 -7.14 -3.70 0.75
N ALA A 528 -6.40 -2.59 0.71
CA ALA A 528 -6.27 -1.76 -0.48
C ALA A 528 -5.40 -2.42 -1.57
N PHE A 529 -4.31 -3.12 -1.21
CA PHE A 529 -3.21 -3.33 -2.16
C PHE A 529 -3.22 -4.66 -2.93
N MET A 530 -4.18 -5.55 -2.72
CA MET A 530 -4.02 -6.94 -3.15
C MET A 530 -5.10 -7.40 -4.12
N ARG A 531 -4.88 -7.18 -5.42
CA ARG A 531 -5.64 -7.84 -6.49
C ARG A 531 -4.70 -8.63 -7.38
N LEU A 532 -4.64 -9.93 -7.10
CA LEU A 532 -3.61 -10.85 -7.54
C LEU A 532 -4.06 -11.63 -8.76
N LEU A 533 -3.11 -12.27 -9.45
CA LEU A 533 -3.41 -13.26 -10.48
C LEU A 533 -3.29 -14.66 -9.89
N PHE A 534 -4.27 -15.50 -10.18
CA PHE A 534 -4.34 -16.91 -9.83
C PHE A 534 -4.60 -17.75 -11.08
N HIS A 535 -4.28 -19.04 -11.00
CA HIS A 535 -4.64 -19.99 -12.06
C HIS A 535 -5.13 -21.32 -11.49
N ALA A 536 -5.91 -22.04 -12.28
CA ALA A 536 -6.47 -23.34 -11.93
C ALA A 536 -6.64 -24.22 -13.17
N ASN A 537 -6.84 -25.52 -12.97
CA ASN A 537 -7.38 -26.36 -14.02
C ASN A 537 -8.85 -25.97 -14.32
N PRO A 538 -9.37 -26.23 -15.53
CA PRO A 538 -10.77 -25.93 -15.88
C PRO A 538 -11.82 -26.62 -15.00
N ASP A 539 -11.46 -27.69 -14.31
CA ASP A 539 -12.32 -28.38 -13.35
C ASP A 539 -12.29 -27.78 -11.92
N GLY A 540 -11.48 -26.75 -11.69
CA GLY A 540 -11.32 -26.06 -10.41
C GLY A 540 -10.23 -26.64 -9.52
N THR A 541 -9.54 -27.71 -9.93
CA THR A 541 -8.38 -28.25 -9.18
C THR A 541 -7.13 -27.40 -9.41
N ARG A 542 -6.11 -27.58 -8.58
CA ARG A 542 -4.80 -26.92 -8.70
C ARG A 542 -4.87 -25.39 -8.71
N GLN A 543 -5.72 -24.83 -7.86
CA GLN A 543 -5.78 -23.38 -7.63
C GLN A 543 -4.48 -22.93 -6.95
N MET A 544 -3.72 -22.06 -7.62
CA MET A 544 -2.42 -21.58 -7.15
C MET A 544 -2.25 -20.09 -7.50
N GLU A 545 -1.41 -19.39 -6.74
CA GLU A 545 -1.02 -18.04 -7.13
C GLU A 545 -0.27 -18.07 -8.46
N TYR A 546 -0.50 -17.06 -9.29
CA TYR A 546 0.24 -16.84 -10.53
C TYR A 546 1.19 -15.65 -10.39
N TYR A 547 0.71 -14.54 -9.83
CA TYR A 547 1.52 -13.34 -9.59
C TYR A 547 0.94 -12.45 -8.49
N GLY A 548 1.80 -11.89 -7.62
CA GLY A 548 1.50 -10.78 -6.71
C GLY A 548 1.23 -11.17 -5.26
N SER A 549 1.11 -12.45 -4.91
CA SER A 549 0.97 -12.85 -3.51
C SER A 549 2.18 -12.39 -2.69
N ASN A 550 1.96 -12.01 -1.43
CA ASN A 550 2.96 -11.40 -0.56
C ASN A 550 3.65 -10.18 -1.19
N SER A 551 2.90 -9.33 -1.90
CA SER A 551 3.40 -8.11 -2.54
C SER A 551 2.42 -6.97 -2.36
N PHE A 552 2.92 -5.75 -2.34
CA PHE A 552 2.10 -4.54 -2.45
C PHE A 552 1.99 -4.02 -3.88
N TRP A 553 3.00 -4.28 -4.72
CA TRP A 553 2.98 -3.95 -6.13
C TRP A 553 2.93 -5.22 -6.99
N PRO A 554 2.13 -5.28 -8.06
CA PRO A 554 1.12 -4.28 -8.43
C PRO A 554 -0.07 -4.22 -7.45
N THR A 555 -0.53 -3.01 -7.11
CA THR A 555 -1.70 -2.77 -6.23
C THR A 555 -2.97 -3.42 -6.80
N ALA A 556 -3.17 -3.28 -8.11
CA ALA A 556 -4.23 -3.96 -8.83
C ALA A 556 -3.84 -4.37 -10.25
N MET A 557 -4.34 -5.52 -10.69
CA MET A 557 -4.11 -6.10 -12.01
C MET A 557 -5.43 -6.43 -12.67
N PHE A 558 -5.65 -6.01 -13.92
CA PHE A 558 -6.87 -6.25 -14.69
C PHE A 558 -6.56 -6.67 -16.13
N TYR A 559 -7.51 -7.39 -16.74
CA TYR A 559 -7.47 -7.77 -18.17
C TYR A 559 -6.19 -8.52 -18.59
N ALA A 560 -5.66 -9.36 -17.70
CA ALA A 560 -4.49 -10.17 -18.01
C ALA A 560 -4.79 -11.12 -19.18
N ARG A 561 -3.91 -11.18 -20.17
CA ARG A 561 -4.01 -12.10 -21.32
C ARG A 561 -2.68 -12.85 -21.51
N PRO A 562 -2.70 -14.15 -21.83
CA PRO A 562 -1.48 -14.90 -22.12
C PRO A 562 -0.82 -14.41 -23.40
N ILE A 563 0.50 -14.29 -23.38
CA ILE A 563 1.30 -14.02 -24.57
C ILE A 563 1.29 -15.28 -25.45
N PRO A 564 0.90 -15.21 -26.74
CA PRO A 564 0.85 -16.38 -27.61
C PRO A 564 2.20 -17.11 -27.68
N ASN A 565 2.16 -18.44 -27.69
CA ASN A 565 3.33 -19.33 -27.79
C ASN A 565 4.37 -19.19 -26.66
N HIS A 566 4.02 -18.57 -25.52
CA HIS A 566 4.89 -18.52 -24.33
C HIS A 566 4.33 -19.38 -23.19
N PRO A 567 5.16 -20.09 -22.40
CA PRO A 567 4.67 -20.94 -21.32
C PRO A 567 4.04 -20.16 -20.15
N SER A 568 4.54 -18.96 -19.84
CA SER A 568 4.23 -18.25 -18.59
C SER A 568 4.01 -16.74 -18.73
N LYS A 569 4.19 -16.11 -19.90
CA LYS A 569 4.12 -14.65 -19.97
C LYS A 569 2.69 -14.20 -20.11
N VAL A 570 2.35 -13.11 -19.43
CA VAL A 570 1.08 -12.41 -19.58
C VAL A 570 1.33 -10.93 -19.80
N VAL A 571 0.43 -10.28 -20.54
CA VAL A 571 0.30 -8.82 -20.56
C VAL A 571 -0.89 -8.44 -19.69
N VAL A 572 -0.76 -7.38 -18.88
CA VAL A 572 -1.75 -6.98 -17.88
C VAL A 572 -1.82 -5.46 -17.75
N VAL A 573 -2.98 -4.95 -17.34
CA VAL A 573 -3.17 -3.54 -16.96
C VAL A 573 -2.99 -3.41 -15.45
N VAL A 574 -2.05 -2.57 -15.01
CA VAL A 574 -1.74 -2.31 -13.60
C VAL A 574 -2.29 -0.95 -13.15
N GLY A 575 -3.03 -0.93 -12.04
CA GLY A 575 -3.56 0.30 -11.42
C GLY A 575 -3.60 0.28 -9.89
N GLY A 576 -4.23 1.28 -9.27
CA GLY A 576 -4.40 1.41 -7.81
C GLY A 576 -5.76 0.93 -7.28
N HIS A 577 -6.03 1.09 -5.98
CA HIS A 577 -7.28 0.69 -5.34
C HIS A 577 -8.37 1.77 -5.43
N HIS A 578 -8.09 2.98 -4.95
CA HIS A 578 -8.94 4.17 -5.05
C HIS A 578 -8.62 4.99 -6.32
N ASP A 579 -8.22 4.32 -7.40
CA ASP A 579 -7.75 4.93 -8.64
C ASP A 579 -8.83 4.97 -9.74
N LEU A 580 -8.44 5.39 -10.94
CA LEU A 580 -9.27 5.26 -12.14
C LEU A 580 -9.78 3.81 -12.30
N PRO A 581 -11.09 3.62 -12.50
CA PRO A 581 -11.68 2.29 -12.62
C PRO A 581 -11.07 1.48 -13.75
N ARG A 582 -10.41 0.37 -13.41
CA ARG A 582 -9.77 -0.66 -14.25
C ARG A 582 -8.76 -0.16 -15.30
N GLN A 583 -8.44 1.14 -15.28
CA GLN A 583 -7.50 1.80 -16.19
C GLN A 583 -6.11 1.82 -15.57
N GLY A 584 -5.07 1.72 -16.41
CA GLY A 584 -3.73 1.53 -15.87
C GLY A 584 -2.58 1.60 -16.86
N GLN A 585 -1.41 1.25 -16.35
CA GLN A 585 -0.19 1.03 -17.12
C GLN A 585 -0.18 -0.36 -17.74
N LEU A 586 0.37 -0.50 -18.95
CA LEU A 586 0.52 -1.80 -19.61
C LEU A 586 1.83 -2.45 -19.14
N VAL A 587 1.76 -3.66 -18.58
CA VAL A 587 2.93 -4.37 -18.05
C VAL A 587 2.97 -5.79 -18.60
N ILE A 588 4.16 -6.25 -18.97
CA ILE A 588 4.44 -7.64 -19.30
C ILE A 588 5.05 -8.31 -18.07
N LEU A 589 4.44 -9.41 -17.62
CA LEU A 589 4.88 -10.21 -16.49
C LEU A 589 5.32 -11.60 -16.96
N ASP A 590 6.34 -12.14 -16.29
CA ASP A 590 6.79 -13.51 -16.43
C ASP A 590 7.04 -14.13 -15.04
N PRO A 591 6.09 -14.91 -14.50
CA PRO A 591 6.24 -15.62 -13.23
C PRO A 591 7.45 -16.56 -13.18
N ALA A 592 8.00 -16.98 -14.32
CA ALA A 592 9.22 -17.79 -14.36
C ALA A 592 10.48 -17.00 -13.94
N ARG A 593 10.46 -15.66 -14.03
CA ARG A 593 11.53 -14.77 -13.55
C ARG A 593 11.38 -14.41 -12.07
N GLY A 594 10.15 -14.38 -11.59
CA GLY A 594 9.75 -14.03 -10.23
C GLY A 594 8.26 -13.71 -10.20
N ASN A 595 7.61 -13.87 -9.05
CA ASN A 595 6.15 -13.69 -8.93
C ASN A 595 5.75 -12.69 -7.84
N ARG A 596 6.73 -11.95 -7.29
CA ARG A 596 6.53 -10.97 -6.22
C ARG A 596 7.06 -9.61 -6.62
N GLU A 597 6.38 -8.55 -6.22
CA GLU A 597 6.77 -7.17 -6.54
C GLU A 597 7.11 -6.99 -8.02
N ALA A 598 8.17 -6.25 -8.35
CA ALA A 598 8.67 -6.07 -9.71
C ALA A 598 9.55 -7.22 -10.24
N SER A 599 9.77 -8.31 -9.47
CA SER A 599 10.79 -9.32 -9.81
C SER A 599 10.53 -10.08 -11.11
N GLY A 600 9.26 -10.31 -11.46
CA GLY A 600 8.87 -10.93 -12.73
C GLY A 600 8.49 -9.94 -13.82
N VAL A 601 8.68 -8.64 -13.61
CA VAL A 601 8.36 -7.66 -14.64
C VAL A 601 9.36 -7.77 -15.78
N VAL A 602 8.83 -8.02 -16.98
CA VAL A 602 9.62 -8.01 -18.21
C VAL A 602 9.80 -6.57 -18.67
N GLN A 603 8.69 -5.83 -18.77
CA GLN A 603 8.70 -4.42 -19.17
C GLN A 603 7.39 -3.74 -18.80
N ARG A 604 7.44 -2.46 -18.44
CA ARG A 604 6.29 -1.56 -18.55
C ARG A 604 6.30 -0.91 -19.93
N ILE A 605 5.18 -0.95 -20.63
CA ILE A 605 5.02 -0.29 -21.93
C ILE A 605 4.27 1.02 -21.72
N PRO A 606 4.83 2.14 -22.19
CA PRO A 606 6.19 2.30 -22.73
C PRO A 606 7.26 2.36 -21.61
N GLY A 607 8.51 2.10 -21.98
CA GLY A 607 9.62 1.95 -21.04
C GLY A 607 10.73 1.01 -21.52
N PHE A 608 11.00 0.95 -22.83
CA PHE A 608 11.98 0.00 -23.36
C PHE A 608 13.35 0.13 -22.68
N GLY A 609 13.81 -0.98 -22.09
CA GLY A 609 15.10 -1.06 -21.37
C GLY A 609 15.15 -0.33 -20.03
N LYS A 610 14.03 0.26 -19.56
CA LYS A 610 13.94 0.85 -18.21
C LYS A 610 13.58 -0.22 -17.19
N LYS A 611 14.25 -0.20 -16.04
CA LYS A 611 13.85 -0.99 -14.88
C LYS A 611 12.53 -0.43 -14.32
N VAL A 612 11.61 -1.31 -13.96
CA VAL A 612 10.36 -0.94 -13.29
C VAL A 612 10.60 -1.01 -11.79
N GLU A 613 10.41 0.11 -11.10
CA GLU A 613 10.46 0.15 -9.64
C GLU A 613 9.05 -0.10 -9.08
N PRO A 614 8.91 -0.92 -8.02
CA PRO A 614 7.63 -1.24 -7.40
C PRO A 614 7.18 -0.07 -6.50
N VAL A 615 6.67 0.99 -7.13
CA VAL A 615 6.13 2.15 -6.40
C VAL A 615 4.79 1.76 -5.78
N ILE A 616 4.76 1.66 -4.45
CA ILE A 616 3.57 1.30 -3.68
C ILE A 616 2.82 2.57 -3.33
N LEU A 617 1.75 2.84 -4.06
CA LEU A 617 0.94 4.03 -3.87
C LEU A 617 -0.50 3.74 -4.29
N ASP A 618 -1.44 4.21 -3.47
CA ASP A 618 -2.84 4.24 -3.87
C ASP A 618 -3.16 5.48 -4.71
N GLY A 619 -3.84 5.27 -5.84
CA GLY A 619 -4.07 6.31 -6.85
C GLY A 619 -2.84 6.64 -7.72
N LEU A 620 -1.88 5.72 -7.87
CA LEU A 620 -0.67 5.89 -8.68
C LEU A 620 -0.94 6.37 -10.13
N ILE A 621 -2.09 6.02 -10.70
CA ILE A 621 -2.41 6.22 -12.12
C ILE A 621 -3.20 7.52 -12.38
N GLY A 622 -3.76 8.18 -11.36
CA GLY A 622 -4.66 9.33 -11.53
C GLY A 622 -4.12 10.49 -12.39
N GLY A 623 -2.79 10.64 -12.48
CA GLY A 623 -2.10 11.59 -13.37
C GLY A 623 -1.17 10.94 -14.42
N SER A 624 -1.15 9.61 -14.53
CA SER A 624 -0.23 8.86 -15.39
C SER A 624 -0.79 8.71 -16.82
N TRP A 625 0.07 8.89 -17.81
CA TRP A 625 -0.25 8.69 -19.23
C TRP A 625 0.86 7.92 -19.92
N PRO A 626 0.55 7.08 -20.93
CA PRO A 626 -0.79 6.73 -21.43
C PRO A 626 -1.62 5.87 -20.47
N LEU A 627 -2.94 5.90 -20.64
CA LEU A 627 -3.86 4.96 -19.99
C LEU A 627 -4.25 3.83 -20.95
N PHE A 628 -4.16 2.59 -20.46
CA PHE A 628 -4.48 1.40 -21.23
C PHE A 628 -5.68 0.64 -20.66
N LEU A 629 -6.37 -0.04 -21.57
CA LEU A 629 -7.46 -0.99 -21.33
C LEU A 629 -7.37 -2.12 -22.36
N HIS A 630 -7.90 -3.29 -21.98
CA HIS A 630 -8.17 -4.42 -22.87
C HIS A 630 -7.03 -4.80 -23.84
N PRO A 631 -5.85 -5.17 -23.34
CA PRO A 631 -4.75 -5.58 -24.21
C PRO A 631 -5.05 -6.91 -24.90
N TYR A 632 -4.75 -6.98 -26.19
CA TYR A 632 -4.79 -8.20 -27.00
C TYR A 632 -3.40 -8.47 -27.61
N PRO A 633 -2.65 -9.45 -27.08
CA PRO A 633 -1.30 -9.74 -27.57
C PRO A 633 -1.32 -10.45 -28.93
N LEU A 634 -0.58 -9.89 -29.91
CA LEU A 634 -0.33 -10.54 -31.21
C LEU A 634 0.94 -11.41 -31.15
N SER A 635 1.89 -11.01 -30.31
CA SER A 635 3.14 -11.71 -29.97
C SER A 635 3.64 -11.23 -28.60
N GLU A 636 4.85 -11.62 -28.19
CA GLU A 636 5.47 -11.04 -26.98
C GLU A 636 5.93 -9.58 -27.15
N LYS A 637 5.90 -9.05 -28.37
CA LYS A 637 6.41 -7.71 -28.71
C LYS A 637 5.37 -6.72 -29.20
N TYR A 638 4.23 -7.19 -29.73
CA TYR A 638 3.23 -6.38 -30.41
C TYR A 638 1.82 -6.65 -29.86
N PHE A 639 1.08 -5.58 -29.55
CA PHE A 639 -0.21 -5.63 -28.86
C PHE A 639 -1.22 -4.68 -29.51
N LEU A 640 -2.47 -5.13 -29.65
CA LEU A 640 -3.59 -4.21 -29.85
C LEU A 640 -4.13 -3.81 -28.48
N VAL A 641 -4.38 -2.52 -28.28
CA VAL A 641 -4.85 -2.00 -26.98
C VAL A 641 -5.92 -0.93 -27.20
N SER A 642 -6.88 -0.86 -26.28
CA SER A 642 -7.65 0.36 -26.08
C SER A 642 -6.78 1.31 -25.29
N CYS A 643 -6.48 2.48 -25.84
CA CYS A 643 -5.53 3.40 -25.25
C CYS A 643 -6.02 4.83 -25.36
N LYS A 644 -5.73 5.59 -24.31
CA LYS A 644 -5.80 7.04 -24.30
C LYS A 644 -4.37 7.58 -24.09
N PRO A 645 -3.64 7.91 -25.19
CA PRO A 645 -2.21 8.23 -25.12
C PRO A 645 -1.86 9.42 -24.24
N THR A 646 -2.70 10.46 -24.28
CA THR A 646 -2.56 11.65 -23.45
C THR A 646 -3.93 12.04 -22.91
N LYS A 647 -3.96 12.96 -21.94
CA LYS A 647 -5.20 13.46 -21.35
C LYS A 647 -6.25 13.97 -22.34
N THR A 648 -5.80 14.62 -23.41
CA THR A 648 -6.66 15.22 -24.44
C THR A 648 -6.89 14.31 -25.63
N SER A 649 -6.17 13.19 -25.73
CA SER A 649 -6.40 12.18 -26.76
C SER A 649 -7.78 11.51 -26.58
N LEU A 650 -8.31 11.01 -27.68
CA LEU A 650 -9.51 10.18 -27.68
C LEU A 650 -9.17 8.76 -27.19
N TRP A 651 -10.20 8.03 -26.74
CA TRP A 651 -10.09 6.60 -26.49
C TRP A 651 -10.15 5.84 -27.81
N GLY A 652 -8.99 5.43 -28.32
CA GLY A 652 -8.84 4.73 -29.58
C GLY A 652 -8.26 3.33 -29.44
N VAL A 653 -8.22 2.59 -30.55
CA VAL A 653 -7.44 1.35 -30.66
C VAL A 653 -6.09 1.67 -31.27
N TYR A 654 -5.03 1.20 -30.62
CA TYR A 654 -3.65 1.39 -31.03
C TYR A 654 -2.95 0.05 -31.17
N LEU A 655 -2.08 -0.07 -32.17
CA LEU A 655 -1.01 -1.06 -32.18
C LEU A 655 0.17 -0.45 -31.41
N VAL A 656 0.56 -1.11 -30.32
CA VAL A 656 1.71 -0.73 -29.49
C VAL A 656 2.73 -1.86 -29.45
N ASP A 657 3.99 -1.51 -29.19
CA ASP A 657 5.06 -2.48 -29.08
C ASP A 657 6.00 -2.24 -27.90
N VAL A 658 6.83 -3.24 -27.61
CA VAL A 658 7.85 -3.15 -26.57
C VAL A 658 8.90 -2.07 -26.85
N PHE A 659 9.02 -1.58 -28.08
CA PHE A 659 10.00 -0.57 -28.47
C PHE A 659 9.49 0.87 -28.25
N ASP A 660 8.29 1.01 -27.67
CA ASP A 660 7.59 2.27 -27.38
C ASP A 660 6.95 2.94 -28.61
N ASN A 661 6.67 2.20 -29.69
CA ASN A 661 5.88 2.74 -30.80
C ASN A 661 4.38 2.70 -30.49
N PHE A 662 3.66 3.71 -30.96
CA PHE A 662 2.19 3.81 -30.94
C PHE A 662 1.71 4.12 -32.35
N VAL A 663 0.86 3.26 -32.88
CA VAL A 663 0.24 3.42 -34.20
C VAL A 663 -1.27 3.38 -34.01
N LEU A 664 -1.92 4.50 -34.28
CA LEU A 664 -3.37 4.59 -34.24
C LEU A 664 -3.97 3.67 -35.31
N VAL A 665 -4.92 2.82 -34.91
CA VAL A 665 -5.72 1.99 -35.83
C VAL A 665 -7.05 2.68 -36.12
N TYR A 666 -7.77 3.09 -35.08
CA TYR A 666 -9.05 3.78 -35.20
C TYR A 666 -9.43 4.53 -33.92
N GLU A 667 -10.03 5.72 -34.06
CA GLU A 667 -10.63 6.49 -32.96
C GLU A 667 -11.79 7.35 -33.52
N GLU A 668 -12.69 7.80 -32.64
CA GLU A 668 -13.82 8.64 -33.03
C GLU A 668 -14.15 9.65 -31.91
N PRO A 669 -14.38 10.94 -32.23
CA PRO A 669 -14.72 11.95 -31.23
C PRO A 669 -15.96 11.59 -30.40
N GLY A 670 -15.87 11.77 -29.08
CA GLY A 670 -16.95 11.45 -28.14
C GLY A 670 -17.20 9.95 -27.94
N ARG A 671 -16.39 9.08 -28.56
CA ARG A 671 -16.50 7.62 -28.43
C ARG A 671 -15.22 7.00 -27.86
N ALA A 672 -15.41 5.90 -27.15
CA ALA A 672 -14.35 5.01 -26.73
C ALA A 672 -14.44 3.70 -27.51
N MET A 673 -13.32 3.28 -28.08
CA MET A 673 -13.16 1.99 -28.74
C MET A 673 -12.56 0.98 -27.76
N LEU A 674 -13.36 0.02 -27.32
CA LEU A 674 -13.06 -0.91 -26.22
C LEU A 674 -12.96 -2.35 -26.73
N GLU A 675 -12.22 -3.19 -26.00
CA GLU A 675 -12.13 -4.64 -26.23
C GLU A 675 -11.78 -5.04 -27.68
N PRO A 676 -10.63 -4.60 -28.23
CA PRO A 676 -10.23 -4.93 -29.60
C PRO A 676 -9.87 -6.42 -29.71
N ILE A 677 -10.62 -7.18 -30.52
CA ILE A 677 -10.40 -8.61 -30.76
C ILE A 677 -10.28 -8.89 -32.27
N PRO A 678 -9.14 -9.42 -32.76
CA PRO A 678 -9.02 -9.90 -34.13
C PRO A 678 -10.12 -10.92 -34.48
N LEU A 679 -10.94 -10.62 -35.47
CA LEU A 679 -12.02 -11.52 -35.90
C LEU A 679 -11.46 -12.58 -36.86
N ARG A 680 -10.83 -13.61 -36.29
CA ARG A 680 -10.25 -14.75 -37.00
C ARG A 680 -10.34 -16.01 -36.14
N LYS A 681 -10.24 -17.17 -36.77
CA LYS A 681 -10.10 -18.44 -36.05
C LYS A 681 -8.80 -18.45 -35.25
N THR A 682 -8.85 -19.00 -34.04
CA THR A 682 -7.68 -19.14 -33.16
C THR A 682 -7.40 -20.60 -32.84
N LEU A 683 -6.16 -20.89 -32.46
CA LEU A 683 -5.77 -22.23 -32.04
C LEU A 683 -6.46 -22.55 -30.70
N ARG A 684 -7.04 -23.74 -30.60
CA ARG A 684 -7.56 -24.27 -29.33
C ARG A 684 -6.39 -24.74 -28.47
N GLN A 685 -6.36 -24.30 -27.21
CA GLN A 685 -5.38 -24.80 -26.23
C GLN A 685 -5.64 -26.27 -25.90
N PRO A 686 -4.66 -26.98 -25.28
CA PRO A 686 -4.87 -28.35 -24.83
C PRO A 686 -6.07 -28.47 -23.90
N VAL A 687 -6.89 -29.52 -24.07
CA VAL A 687 -7.96 -29.85 -23.14
C VAL A 687 -7.36 -30.59 -21.95
N ILE A 688 -7.56 -30.06 -20.75
CA ILE A 688 -7.20 -30.72 -19.49
C ILE A 688 -8.39 -31.57 -19.04
N ALA A 689 -8.15 -32.85 -18.77
CA ALA A 689 -9.17 -33.77 -18.29
C ALA A 689 -9.52 -33.48 -16.83
N ASP A 690 -10.81 -33.55 -16.51
CA ASP A 690 -11.32 -33.41 -15.15
C ASP A 690 -10.81 -34.55 -14.26
N THR A 691 -10.41 -34.18 -13.04
CA THR A 691 -9.94 -35.10 -11.99
C THR A 691 -10.81 -35.04 -10.73
N VAL A 692 -11.70 -34.03 -10.64
CA VAL A 692 -12.70 -33.92 -9.58
C VAL A 692 -13.59 -35.16 -9.53
N GLN A 693 -13.89 -35.61 -8.31
CA GLN A 693 -14.80 -36.71 -8.01
C GLN A 693 -16.01 -36.17 -7.25
N PRO A 694 -17.09 -35.75 -7.94
CA PRO A 694 -18.19 -34.96 -7.35
C PRO A 694 -18.94 -35.63 -6.19
N ASP A 695 -18.87 -36.97 -6.09
CA ASP A 695 -19.51 -37.75 -5.04
C ASP A 695 -18.74 -37.69 -3.70
N GLN A 696 -17.46 -37.28 -3.73
CA GLN A 696 -16.66 -37.08 -2.52
C GLN A 696 -16.99 -35.75 -1.83
N LYS A 697 -16.64 -35.64 -0.55
CA LYS A 697 -16.84 -34.43 0.28
C LYS A 697 -15.55 -33.86 0.83
N ASP A 698 -14.47 -34.57 0.60
CA ASP A 698 -13.14 -34.34 1.12
C ASP A 698 -12.11 -34.35 0.00
N ALA A 699 -10.94 -33.83 0.33
CA ALA A 699 -9.74 -33.86 -0.47
C ALA A 699 -8.56 -34.31 0.42
N THR A 700 -7.48 -34.77 -0.21
CA THR A 700 -6.27 -35.16 0.50
C THR A 700 -5.18 -34.11 0.30
N VAL A 701 -4.48 -33.76 1.37
CA VAL A 701 -3.34 -32.84 1.35
C VAL A 701 -2.08 -33.61 1.71
N PHE A 702 -1.04 -33.41 0.92
CA PHE A 702 0.30 -33.92 1.16
C PHE A 702 1.31 -32.77 1.22
N LEU A 703 1.96 -32.62 2.37
CA LEU A 703 3.04 -31.67 2.59
C LEU A 703 4.34 -32.45 2.72
N MET A 704 5.28 -32.21 1.81
CA MET A 704 6.54 -32.96 1.81
C MET A 704 7.44 -32.63 3.01
N ASP A 705 7.66 -31.35 3.28
CA ASP A 705 8.54 -30.88 4.34
C ASP A 705 8.15 -29.47 4.76
N VAL A 706 7.49 -29.33 5.91
CA VAL A 706 7.07 -28.03 6.46
C VAL A 706 8.23 -27.03 6.63
N TYR A 707 9.48 -27.50 6.74
CA TYR A 707 10.68 -26.66 6.89
C TYR A 707 11.31 -26.26 5.54
N TYR A 708 10.77 -26.74 4.43
CA TYR A 708 11.21 -26.33 3.11
C TYR A 708 10.52 -25.02 2.72
N GLY A 709 11.25 -24.12 2.07
CA GLY A 709 10.76 -22.78 1.75
C GLY A 709 11.04 -21.74 2.85
N PRO A 710 10.68 -20.47 2.59
CA PRO A 710 11.02 -19.36 3.46
C PRO A 710 10.08 -19.20 4.67
N GLY A 711 8.88 -19.81 4.66
CA GLY A 711 7.85 -19.60 5.68
C GLY A 711 8.18 -20.12 7.08
N LEU A 712 9.16 -21.03 7.20
CA LEU A 712 9.72 -21.51 8.49
C LEU A 712 11.25 -21.46 8.50
N ARG A 713 11.85 -20.52 7.76
CA ARG A 713 13.30 -20.33 7.73
C ARG A 713 13.85 -20.16 9.15
N GLU A 714 14.99 -20.79 9.45
CA GLU A 714 15.65 -20.76 10.77
C GLU A 714 14.89 -21.42 11.94
N VAL A 715 13.65 -21.86 11.75
CA VAL A 715 12.95 -22.66 12.76
C VAL A 715 13.62 -24.04 12.84
N PRO A 716 14.08 -24.48 14.03
CA PRO A 716 14.74 -25.77 14.17
C PRO A 716 13.82 -26.92 13.75
N ARG A 717 14.36 -27.84 12.96
CA ARG A 717 13.65 -29.04 12.53
C ARG A 717 13.18 -29.88 13.73
N GLY A 718 11.94 -30.34 13.65
CA GLY A 718 11.27 -31.06 14.73
C GLY A 718 10.57 -30.15 15.76
N THR A 719 10.63 -28.83 15.62
CA THR A 719 9.83 -27.89 16.44
C THR A 719 8.34 -28.05 16.16
N VAL A 720 7.92 -28.05 14.89
CA VAL A 720 6.55 -28.29 14.44
C VAL A 720 6.11 -29.71 14.82
N LYS A 721 4.98 -29.83 15.52
CA LYS A 721 4.37 -31.11 15.95
C LYS A 721 3.06 -31.42 15.25
N SER A 722 2.31 -30.39 14.92
CA SER A 722 1.00 -30.48 14.27
C SER A 722 0.73 -29.24 13.44
N LEU A 723 -0.28 -29.31 12.58
CA LEU A 723 -0.83 -28.15 11.87
C LEU A 723 -2.23 -27.88 12.41
N ARG A 724 -2.56 -26.63 12.75
CA ARG A 724 -3.95 -26.17 12.96
C ARG A 724 -4.53 -25.78 11.62
N LEU A 725 -5.74 -26.25 11.35
CA LEU A 725 -6.50 -25.96 10.13
C LEU A 725 -7.67 -25.03 10.46
N ILE A 726 -7.78 -23.93 9.71
CA ILE A 726 -8.79 -22.89 9.94
C ILE A 726 -9.48 -22.50 8.62
N SER A 727 -10.74 -22.08 8.69
CA SER A 727 -11.49 -21.46 7.58
C SER A 727 -11.83 -20.00 7.91
N TYR A 728 -11.99 -19.20 6.86
CA TYR A 728 -12.38 -17.79 6.92
C TYR A 728 -13.83 -17.65 6.45
N GLU A 729 -14.65 -16.88 7.16
CA GLU A 729 -16.00 -16.56 6.70
C GLU A 729 -16.28 -15.06 6.72
N PHE A 730 -16.56 -14.55 5.53
CA PHE A 730 -16.93 -13.15 5.33
C PHE A 730 -18.44 -12.94 5.50
N THR A 731 -18.87 -11.68 5.53
CA THR A 731 -20.26 -11.26 5.76
C THR A 731 -21.21 -11.68 4.63
N TYR A 732 -22.50 -11.46 4.83
CA TYR A 732 -23.52 -11.60 3.80
C TYR A 732 -23.83 -10.25 3.15
N HIS A 733 -24.74 -10.23 2.17
CA HIS A 733 -25.14 -8.99 1.53
C HIS A 733 -25.80 -8.01 2.52
N GLY A 734 -25.36 -6.74 2.50
CA GLY A 734 -26.04 -5.61 3.13
C GLY A 734 -25.59 -5.22 4.54
N PHE A 735 -24.54 -5.85 5.09
CA PHE A 735 -23.91 -5.39 6.34
C PHE A 735 -22.42 -5.75 6.40
N GLY A 736 -21.67 -5.11 7.30
CA GLY A 736 -20.21 -5.14 7.37
C GLY A 736 -19.65 -3.73 7.61
N GLY A 737 -18.37 -3.57 7.35
CA GLY A 737 -17.65 -2.30 7.40
C GLY A 737 -17.42 -1.88 8.84
N GLU A 738 -17.26 -0.59 9.06
CA GLU A 738 -17.26 -0.04 10.42
C GLU A 738 -18.67 0.47 10.76
N PRO A 739 -19.26 0.07 11.90
CA PRO A 739 -18.67 -0.59 13.08
C PRO A 739 -18.58 -2.14 13.07
N ASP A 740 -19.12 -2.82 12.06
CA ASP A 740 -19.38 -4.28 12.08
C ASP A 740 -18.12 -5.17 11.89
N ARG A 741 -17.25 -5.23 12.91
CA ARG A 741 -16.02 -6.04 12.90
C ARG A 741 -16.10 -7.29 13.76
N VAL A 742 -15.32 -8.32 13.38
CA VAL A 742 -15.21 -9.57 14.14
C VAL A 742 -14.29 -9.43 15.34
N GLY A 743 -13.22 -8.65 15.20
CA GLY A 743 -12.31 -8.27 16.27
C GLY A 743 -11.91 -6.81 16.16
N PHE A 744 -11.25 -6.31 17.21
CA PHE A 744 -11.07 -4.89 17.45
C PHE A 744 -10.12 -4.21 16.43
N ASP A 745 -8.88 -4.68 16.29
CA ASP A 745 -7.94 -4.26 15.23
C ASP A 745 -7.93 -5.26 14.05
N GLY A 746 -9.03 -5.98 13.87
CA GLY A 746 -9.13 -7.18 13.03
C GLY A 746 -9.38 -8.45 13.85
N PRO A 747 -9.72 -9.57 13.18
CA PRO A 747 -9.87 -9.74 11.74
C PRO A 747 -11.18 -9.16 11.16
N TRP A 748 -11.26 -9.04 9.83
CA TRP A 748 -12.51 -8.72 9.10
C TRP A 748 -13.51 -9.89 9.05
N ASP A 749 -13.04 -11.07 9.38
CA ASP A 749 -13.64 -12.33 9.04
C ASP A 749 -13.78 -13.24 10.26
N VAL A 750 -14.80 -14.10 10.24
CA VAL A 750 -15.02 -15.08 11.30
C VAL A 750 -14.04 -16.24 11.12
N ARG A 751 -13.23 -16.51 12.15
CA ARG A 751 -12.25 -17.60 12.18
C ARG A 751 -12.88 -18.89 12.65
N ARG A 752 -13.00 -19.87 11.76
CA ARG A 752 -13.53 -21.21 12.10
C ARG A 752 -12.40 -22.21 12.29
N ILE A 753 -12.35 -22.86 13.45
CA ILE A 753 -11.38 -23.93 13.69
C ILE A 753 -11.93 -25.22 13.09
N LEU A 754 -11.20 -25.82 12.15
CA LEU A 754 -11.50 -27.16 11.64
C LEU A 754 -10.92 -28.24 12.56
N GLY A 755 -9.70 -28.01 13.07
CA GLY A 755 -9.03 -28.89 14.03
C GLY A 755 -7.53 -28.94 13.80
N THR A 756 -6.91 -30.07 14.15
CA THR A 756 -5.46 -30.29 14.01
C THR A 756 -5.12 -31.59 13.31
N VAL A 757 -3.97 -31.62 12.63
CA VAL A 757 -3.42 -32.80 11.96
C VAL A 757 -1.93 -32.96 12.33
N PRO A 758 -1.41 -34.20 12.45
CA PRO A 758 -0.04 -34.42 12.91
C PRO A 758 1.02 -34.13 11.82
N VAL A 759 2.20 -33.70 12.27
CA VAL A 759 3.41 -33.57 11.43
C VAL A 759 4.44 -34.60 11.89
N GLU A 760 5.01 -35.33 10.95
CA GLU A 760 6.05 -36.33 11.22
C GLU A 760 7.37 -35.68 11.67
N THR A 761 8.23 -36.46 12.31
CA THR A 761 9.55 -35.96 12.74
C THR A 761 10.43 -35.50 11.58
N ASP A 762 10.18 -36.02 10.38
CA ASP A 762 10.84 -35.57 9.16
C ASP A 762 10.16 -34.33 8.52
N GLY A 763 9.21 -33.69 9.20
CA GLY A 763 8.52 -32.49 8.74
C GLY A 763 7.42 -32.73 7.70
N SER A 764 7.20 -33.98 7.29
CA SER A 764 6.13 -34.32 6.33
C SER A 764 4.76 -34.42 7.01
N ALA A 765 3.69 -34.15 6.27
CA ALA A 765 2.31 -34.32 6.71
C ALA A 765 1.42 -34.87 5.59
N HIS A 766 0.44 -35.70 5.95
CA HIS A 766 -0.50 -36.32 5.03
C HIS A 766 -1.87 -36.44 5.71
N PHE A 767 -2.86 -35.69 5.23
CA PHE A 767 -4.13 -35.51 5.94
C PHE A 767 -5.30 -35.18 5.00
N GLN A 768 -6.53 -35.31 5.49
CA GLN A 768 -7.75 -34.95 4.76
C GLN A 768 -8.23 -33.53 5.13
N VAL A 769 -8.90 -32.88 4.18
CA VAL A 769 -9.60 -31.59 4.38
C VAL A 769 -10.98 -31.63 3.74
N PRO A 770 -11.96 -30.87 4.25
CA PRO A 770 -13.23 -30.67 3.54
C PRO A 770 -12.99 -30.07 2.16
N ALA A 771 -13.65 -30.60 1.13
CA ALA A 771 -13.62 -30.02 -0.20
C ALA A 771 -14.42 -28.70 -0.22
N CYS A 772 -14.15 -27.82 -1.18
CA CYS A 772 -14.87 -26.56 -1.38
C CYS A 772 -14.93 -25.62 -0.15
N THR A 773 -14.00 -25.81 0.79
CA THR A 773 -13.83 -24.99 1.99
C THR A 773 -12.49 -24.26 1.91
N PRO A 774 -12.44 -22.94 2.14
CA PRO A 774 -11.18 -22.21 2.35
C PRO A 774 -10.42 -22.79 3.53
N VAL A 775 -9.16 -23.19 3.34
CA VAL A 775 -8.31 -23.71 4.41
C VAL A 775 -7.01 -22.90 4.50
N ALA A 776 -6.77 -22.35 5.69
CA ALA A 776 -5.46 -21.86 6.13
C ALA A 776 -4.81 -22.83 7.12
N VAL A 777 -3.49 -22.73 7.20
CA VAL A 777 -2.64 -23.64 7.97
C VAL A 777 -1.75 -22.86 8.92
N GLN A 778 -1.68 -23.29 10.18
CA GLN A 778 -0.72 -22.78 11.17
C GLN A 778 0.17 -23.92 11.66
N PRO A 779 1.50 -23.90 11.40
CA PRO A 779 2.43 -24.85 11.99
C PRO A 779 2.55 -24.62 13.50
N LEU A 780 2.24 -25.64 14.31
CA LEU A 780 2.21 -25.53 15.77
C LEU A 780 3.43 -26.21 16.40
N ASP A 781 3.97 -25.60 17.44
CA ASP A 781 4.98 -26.22 18.28
C ASP A 781 4.39 -27.28 19.26
N LYS A 782 5.20 -27.74 20.23
CA LYS A 782 4.77 -28.75 21.22
C LYS A 782 3.72 -28.23 22.22
N GLU A 783 3.60 -26.92 22.36
CA GLU A 783 2.68 -26.24 23.28
C GLU A 783 1.41 -25.78 22.55
N GLY A 784 1.31 -26.01 21.24
CA GLY A 784 0.15 -25.63 20.43
C GLY A 784 0.19 -24.19 19.90
N LYS A 785 1.35 -23.52 19.99
CA LYS A 785 1.53 -22.12 19.56
C LYS A 785 1.89 -22.06 18.08
N ALA A 786 1.27 -21.15 17.34
CA ALA A 786 1.57 -20.96 15.93
C ALA A 786 2.96 -20.35 15.72
N LEU A 787 3.78 -21.02 14.93
CA LEU A 787 5.12 -20.57 14.53
C LEU A 787 5.08 -19.66 13.30
N ALA A 788 4.02 -19.74 12.51
CA ALA A 788 3.77 -18.91 11.34
C ALA A 788 2.26 -18.87 11.06
N LEU A 789 1.81 -17.79 10.43
CA LEU A 789 0.42 -17.58 10.05
C LEU A 789 0.31 -17.60 8.51
N MET A 790 -0.50 -18.51 7.97
CA MET A 790 -0.93 -18.42 6.58
C MET A 790 -2.00 -17.32 6.49
N ARG A 791 -1.65 -16.16 5.94
CA ARG A 791 -2.56 -15.01 5.78
C ARG A 791 -3.20 -15.01 4.39
N SER A 792 -3.73 -16.18 4.04
CA SER A 792 -4.27 -16.59 2.75
C SER A 792 -5.00 -17.92 2.94
N TRP A 793 -5.61 -18.48 1.91
CA TRP A 793 -6.17 -19.84 1.95
C TRP A 793 -5.98 -20.57 0.63
N PHE A 794 -5.97 -21.90 0.71
CA PHE A 794 -6.19 -22.77 -0.44
C PHE A 794 -7.60 -23.36 -0.38
N THR A 795 -8.11 -23.79 -1.53
CA THR A 795 -9.36 -24.55 -1.61
C THR A 795 -9.11 -25.80 -2.44
N ALA A 796 -9.48 -26.96 -1.90
CA ALA A 796 -9.39 -28.23 -2.61
C ALA A 796 -10.75 -28.64 -3.18
N MET A 797 -10.78 -29.27 -4.34
CA MET A 797 -12.00 -29.81 -4.94
C MET A 797 -12.26 -31.27 -4.50
N PRO A 798 -13.50 -31.78 -4.64
CA PRO A 798 -13.84 -33.14 -4.24
C PRO A 798 -12.90 -34.20 -4.86
N GLY A 799 -12.26 -35.00 -4.02
CA GLY A 799 -11.32 -36.05 -4.41
C GLY A 799 -9.98 -35.57 -4.96
N GLU A 800 -9.67 -34.27 -4.85
CA GLU A 800 -8.37 -33.72 -5.22
C GLU A 800 -7.27 -34.19 -4.27
N VAL A 801 -6.06 -34.37 -4.82
CA VAL A 801 -4.83 -34.50 -4.03
C VAL A 801 -4.04 -33.21 -4.18
N VAL A 802 -4.06 -32.38 -3.15
CA VAL A 802 -3.27 -31.14 -3.04
C VAL A 802 -1.88 -31.52 -2.53
N SER A 803 -0.83 -31.02 -3.18
CA SER A 803 0.56 -31.28 -2.78
C SER A 803 1.34 -30.00 -2.67
N CYS A 804 2.01 -29.81 -1.53
CA CYS A 804 2.96 -28.71 -1.29
C CYS A 804 4.34 -29.30 -1.00
N VAL A 805 5.38 -28.61 -1.45
CA VAL A 805 6.76 -28.98 -1.14
C VAL A 805 7.11 -28.52 0.28
N GLY A 806 6.67 -27.31 0.66
CA GLY A 806 6.96 -26.73 1.96
C GLY A 806 6.02 -25.60 2.36
N CYS A 807 6.49 -24.70 3.22
CA CYS A 807 5.74 -23.52 3.63
C CYS A 807 6.21 -22.30 2.83
N HIS A 808 5.32 -21.77 1.97
CA HIS A 808 5.54 -20.60 1.12
C HIS A 808 6.71 -20.74 0.12
N GLU A 809 7.04 -21.96 -0.30
CA GLU A 809 7.99 -22.19 -1.39
C GLU A 809 7.53 -21.50 -2.67
N PRO A 810 8.46 -21.05 -3.53
CA PRO A 810 8.11 -20.67 -4.90
C PRO A 810 7.44 -21.84 -5.62
N GLN A 811 6.39 -21.58 -6.38
CA GLN A 811 5.64 -22.59 -7.14
C GLN A 811 6.52 -23.48 -8.03
N ASN A 812 7.60 -22.92 -8.60
CA ASN A 812 8.54 -23.64 -9.47
C ASN A 812 9.62 -24.41 -8.70
N SER A 813 9.46 -24.58 -7.38
CA SER A 813 10.41 -25.32 -6.56
C SER A 813 10.37 -26.81 -6.89
N ALA A 814 11.54 -27.37 -7.19
CA ALA A 814 11.67 -28.82 -7.23
C ALA A 814 11.47 -29.38 -5.81
N PRO A 815 10.78 -30.53 -5.67
CA PRO A 815 10.71 -31.23 -4.40
C PRO A 815 12.12 -31.62 -3.92
N PRO A 816 12.43 -31.53 -2.62
CA PRO A 816 13.72 -31.93 -2.09
C PRO A 816 13.97 -33.42 -2.38
N VAL A 817 15.23 -33.75 -2.69
CA VAL A 817 15.66 -35.14 -2.95
C VAL A 817 15.70 -35.90 -1.63
N ARG A 818 14.54 -36.38 -1.17
CA ARG A 818 14.41 -37.31 -0.04
C ARG A 818 13.89 -38.65 -0.55
N PRO A 819 14.50 -39.78 -0.17
CA PRO A 819 14.12 -41.09 -0.71
C PRO A 819 12.70 -41.53 -0.32
N HIS A 820 12.13 -41.03 0.78
CA HIS A 820 10.72 -41.25 1.16
C HIS A 820 10.29 -40.28 2.28
N ALA A 821 9.17 -39.57 2.11
CA ALA A 821 8.56 -38.79 3.20
C ALA A 821 7.80 -39.73 4.15
N MET A 822 8.02 -39.63 5.46
CA MET A 822 7.45 -40.55 6.45
C MET A 822 5.92 -40.58 6.40
N ALA A 823 5.27 -39.44 6.17
CA ALA A 823 3.81 -39.36 6.15
C ALA A 823 3.16 -40.16 5.00
N MET A 824 3.90 -40.44 3.92
CA MET A 824 3.43 -41.27 2.80
C MET A 824 3.42 -42.77 3.11
N SER A 825 4.10 -43.19 4.18
CA SER A 825 4.15 -44.61 4.58
C SER A 825 2.88 -45.08 5.31
N ARG A 826 1.94 -44.16 5.57
CA ARG A 826 0.65 -44.42 6.23
C ARG A 826 -0.51 -43.74 5.51
N ALA A 827 -1.73 -44.15 5.86
CA ALA A 827 -2.93 -43.47 5.41
C ALA A 827 -2.97 -42.00 5.87
N SER A 828 -3.73 -41.18 5.13
CA SER A 828 -3.98 -39.79 5.50
C SER A 828 -4.64 -39.71 6.87
N SER A 829 -4.23 -38.72 7.66
CA SER A 829 -4.86 -38.42 8.94
C SER A 829 -6.20 -37.71 8.75
N GLU A 830 -7.22 -38.14 9.48
CA GLU A 830 -8.42 -37.34 9.70
C GLU A 830 -8.09 -36.11 10.55
N ILE A 831 -8.89 -35.05 10.41
CA ILE A 831 -8.78 -33.86 11.24
C ILE A 831 -9.21 -34.22 12.65
N LYS A 832 -8.31 -34.09 13.62
CA LYS A 832 -8.66 -34.19 15.04
C LYS A 832 -9.43 -32.92 15.42
N PRO A 833 -10.71 -33.01 15.82
CA PRO A 833 -11.44 -31.85 16.30
C PRO A 833 -10.75 -31.24 17.50
N TRP A 834 -10.92 -29.93 17.68
CA TRP A 834 -10.37 -29.20 18.81
C TRP A 834 -11.18 -29.53 20.09
N TYR A 835 -12.04 -28.61 20.57
CA TYR A 835 -13.00 -28.88 21.65
C TYR A 835 -14.44 -28.92 21.10
N GLY A 836 -14.77 -29.95 20.32
CA GLY A 836 -16.08 -30.13 19.69
C GLY A 836 -16.07 -29.90 18.16
N PRO A 837 -17.25 -29.79 17.53
CA PRO A 837 -17.36 -29.63 16.08
C PRO A 837 -16.83 -28.27 15.59
N PRO A 838 -16.49 -28.16 14.29
CA PRO A 838 -16.04 -26.90 13.69
C PRO A 838 -17.06 -25.76 13.85
N ARG A 839 -16.56 -24.59 14.25
CA ARG A 839 -17.35 -23.39 14.54
C ARG A 839 -16.47 -22.14 14.55
N GLY A 840 -17.10 -20.97 14.47
CA GLY A 840 -16.38 -19.70 14.63
C GLY A 840 -15.95 -19.46 16.08
N PHE A 841 -14.72 -18.98 16.25
CA PHE A 841 -14.11 -18.70 17.55
C PHE A 841 -14.71 -17.43 18.15
N SER A 842 -15.28 -17.54 19.35
CA SER A 842 -15.89 -16.41 20.06
C SER A 842 -15.22 -16.21 21.41
N PHE A 843 -14.81 -14.98 21.70
CA PHE A 843 -14.20 -14.64 22.99
C PHE A 843 -15.13 -15.02 24.15
N VAL A 844 -16.42 -14.71 24.04
CA VAL A 844 -17.40 -14.97 25.10
C VAL A 844 -17.60 -16.48 25.35
N ARG A 845 -17.44 -17.32 24.32
CA ARG A 845 -17.61 -18.78 24.47
C ARG A 845 -16.34 -19.53 24.80
N GLU A 846 -15.20 -19.05 24.34
CA GLU A 846 -13.95 -19.80 24.35
C GLU A 846 -12.92 -19.22 25.34
N VAL A 847 -12.93 -17.90 25.59
CA VAL A 847 -11.96 -17.20 26.46
C VAL A 847 -12.58 -16.75 27.79
N GLN A 848 -13.78 -16.17 27.77
CA GLN A 848 -14.46 -15.76 29.00
C GLN A 848 -14.58 -16.89 30.04
N PRO A 849 -14.85 -18.17 29.67
CA PRO A 849 -14.82 -19.26 30.64
C PRO A 849 -13.45 -19.49 31.31
N VAL A 850 -12.35 -19.18 30.63
CA VAL A 850 -11.00 -19.20 31.23
C VAL A 850 -10.89 -18.09 32.26
N LEU A 851 -11.35 -16.89 31.94
CA LEU A 851 -11.34 -15.75 32.86
C LEU A 851 -12.20 -16.02 34.09
N ASP A 852 -13.39 -16.57 33.88
CA ASP A 852 -14.34 -16.90 34.95
C ASP A 852 -13.77 -17.94 35.93
N ALA A 853 -13.00 -18.91 35.41
CA ALA A 853 -12.39 -19.96 36.20
C ALA A 853 -11.13 -19.48 36.97
N TYR A 854 -10.33 -18.59 36.37
CA TYR A 854 -8.96 -18.33 36.83
C TYR A 854 -8.64 -16.86 37.19
N CYS A 855 -9.38 -15.88 36.67
CA CYS A 855 -8.98 -14.46 36.72
C CYS A 855 -9.95 -13.56 37.50
N ILE A 856 -11.28 -13.75 37.34
CA ILE A 856 -12.28 -12.79 37.84
C ILE A 856 -12.31 -12.65 39.37
N ARG A 857 -11.74 -13.61 40.11
CA ARG A 857 -11.66 -13.52 41.58
C ARG A 857 -10.90 -12.27 42.03
N CYS A 858 -9.88 -11.86 41.27
CA CYS A 858 -9.12 -10.64 41.54
C CYS A 858 -9.49 -9.51 40.55
N HIS A 859 -9.88 -9.86 39.33
CA HIS A 859 -10.26 -8.91 38.29
C HIS A 859 -11.78 -8.72 38.18
N HIS A 860 -12.42 -8.28 39.27
CA HIS A 860 -13.87 -8.03 39.32
C HIS A 860 -14.26 -6.55 39.37
N GLY A 861 -13.31 -5.64 39.13
CA GLY A 861 -13.56 -4.19 39.13
C GLY A 861 -13.95 -3.61 40.49
N ARG A 862 -13.64 -4.29 41.60
CA ARG A 862 -13.83 -3.75 42.97
C ARG A 862 -12.45 -3.67 43.64
N PRO A 863 -12.27 -2.81 44.65
CA PRO A 863 -11.01 -2.71 45.38
C PRO A 863 -10.58 -4.06 45.95
N LEU A 864 -9.29 -4.39 45.80
CA LEU A 864 -8.61 -5.50 46.42
C LEU A 864 -8.27 -5.17 47.88
N GLU A 865 -7.74 -6.15 48.62
CA GLU A 865 -7.37 -6.01 50.03
C GLU A 865 -6.28 -4.93 50.28
N ASP A 866 -5.48 -4.63 49.27
CA ASP A 866 -4.44 -3.58 49.28
C ASP A 866 -4.97 -2.18 48.91
N GLY A 867 -6.26 -2.06 48.61
CA GLY A 867 -6.91 -0.80 48.21
C GLY A 867 -6.78 -0.46 46.72
N LEU A 868 -6.04 -1.23 45.93
CA LEU A 868 -5.96 -1.05 44.48
C LEU A 868 -7.19 -1.66 43.81
N THR A 869 -7.65 -1.06 42.71
CA THR A 869 -8.75 -1.62 41.92
C THR A 869 -8.18 -2.20 40.63
N ALA A 870 -8.17 -3.52 40.52
CA ALA A 870 -7.84 -4.20 39.27
C ALA A 870 -8.94 -3.94 38.22
N PHE A 871 -8.56 -3.93 36.95
CA PHE A 871 -9.52 -3.83 35.85
C PHE A 871 -10.49 -5.02 35.86
N ASP A 872 -11.70 -4.79 35.35
CA ASP A 872 -12.81 -5.73 35.39
C ASP A 872 -12.77 -6.70 34.19
N LEU A 873 -12.68 -8.01 34.48
CA LEU A 873 -12.73 -9.10 33.51
C LEU A 873 -14.03 -9.91 33.58
N THR A 874 -15.03 -9.46 34.36
CA THR A 874 -16.29 -10.19 34.49
C THR A 874 -17.08 -10.18 33.19
N ALA A 875 -17.85 -11.26 32.98
CA ALA A 875 -18.73 -11.40 31.83
C ALA A 875 -19.86 -10.35 31.89
N ARG A 876 -19.64 -9.21 31.23
CA ARG A 876 -20.63 -8.15 31.05
C ARG A 876 -21.07 -8.07 29.58
N PRO A 877 -22.31 -7.61 29.30
CA PRO A 877 -22.75 -7.34 27.94
C PRO A 877 -21.78 -6.40 27.21
N ALA A 878 -21.73 -6.53 25.89
CA ALA A 878 -20.99 -5.60 25.05
C ALA A 878 -21.50 -4.17 25.20
N GLU A 879 -20.58 -3.22 25.14
CA GLU A 879 -20.82 -1.79 25.25
C GLU A 879 -20.11 -1.04 24.12
N ASP A 880 -20.54 0.19 23.87
CA ASP A 880 -19.94 1.04 22.84
C ASP A 880 -18.54 1.44 23.29
N VAL A 881 -17.55 1.12 22.44
CA VAL A 881 -16.16 1.50 22.66
C VAL A 881 -15.98 2.95 22.21
N PRO A 882 -15.49 3.84 23.10
CA PRO A 882 -15.12 5.21 22.74
C PRO A 882 -14.09 5.21 21.61
N SER A 883 -14.56 5.39 20.38
CA SER A 883 -13.77 5.30 19.16
C SER A 883 -14.47 6.08 18.05
N ALA A 884 -13.72 6.51 17.04
CA ALA A 884 -14.28 7.20 15.88
C ALA A 884 -15.30 6.34 15.09
N PHE A 885 -15.26 5.02 15.27
CA PHE A 885 -16.00 4.05 14.47
C PHE A 885 -17.18 3.41 15.20
N GLN A 886 -17.48 3.81 16.45
CA GLN A 886 -18.65 3.34 17.21
C GLN A 886 -18.71 1.80 17.35
N MET A 887 -17.55 1.16 17.58
CA MET A 887 -17.46 -0.29 17.74
C MET A 887 -18.13 -0.78 19.04
N HIS A 888 -18.50 -2.07 19.08
CA HIS A 888 -19.27 -2.64 20.19
C HIS A 888 -18.64 -3.95 20.69
N PHE A 889 -18.03 -3.94 21.88
CA PHE A 889 -17.30 -5.10 22.43
C PHE A 889 -17.54 -5.28 23.93
N THR A 890 -17.32 -6.50 24.45
CA THR A 890 -17.41 -6.75 25.90
C THR A 890 -16.27 -6.04 26.66
N PRO A 891 -16.52 -5.49 27.84
CA PRO A 891 -15.49 -4.84 28.65
C PRO A 891 -14.28 -5.75 28.94
N SER A 892 -14.52 -7.03 29.22
CA SER A 892 -13.47 -8.02 29.48
C SER A 892 -12.57 -8.27 28.27
N TYR A 893 -13.14 -8.35 27.06
CA TYR A 893 -12.37 -8.40 25.81
C TYR A 893 -11.49 -7.16 25.66
N MET A 894 -12.04 -5.95 25.83
CA MET A 894 -11.26 -4.72 25.70
C MET A 894 -10.19 -4.56 26.78
N ALA A 895 -10.47 -5.07 27.99
CA ALA A 895 -9.49 -5.13 29.06
C ALA A 895 -8.33 -6.07 28.74
N LEU A 896 -8.60 -7.25 28.18
CA LEU A 896 -7.56 -8.25 27.92
C LEU A 896 -6.78 -8.00 26.61
N ARG A 897 -7.46 -7.50 25.56
CA ARG A 897 -6.90 -7.32 24.21
C ARG A 897 -5.72 -6.34 24.16
N ARG A 898 -5.54 -5.49 25.17
CA ARG A 898 -4.39 -4.57 25.29
C ARG A 898 -3.05 -5.27 25.55
N PHE A 899 -3.08 -6.51 26.05
CA PHE A 899 -1.89 -7.30 26.41
C PHE A 899 -1.52 -8.35 25.36
N VAL A 900 -2.12 -8.26 24.17
CA VAL A 900 -2.02 -9.26 23.10
C VAL A 900 -1.44 -8.63 21.85
N HIS A 901 -0.43 -9.28 21.29
CA HIS A 901 0.24 -8.88 20.05
C HIS A 901 -0.22 -9.76 18.89
N THR A 902 -0.97 -9.18 17.96
CA THR A 902 -1.54 -9.87 16.78
C THR A 902 -1.43 -9.01 15.53
N PRO A 903 -1.55 -9.60 14.31
CA PRO A 903 -1.67 -8.82 13.09
C PRO A 903 -2.85 -7.86 13.15
N THR A 904 -2.77 -6.72 12.50
CA THR A 904 -3.92 -5.82 12.29
C THR A 904 -4.49 -5.93 10.87
N LEU A 905 -5.62 -5.28 10.63
CA LEU A 905 -6.26 -5.15 9.31
C LEU A 905 -5.35 -4.55 8.22
N GLU A 906 -4.34 -3.78 8.61
CA GLU A 906 -3.38 -3.13 7.71
C GLU A 906 -1.95 -3.65 7.92
N SER A 907 -1.81 -4.88 8.39
CA SER A 907 -0.49 -5.50 8.53
C SER A 907 0.24 -5.54 7.19
N ASP A 908 1.58 -5.50 7.28
CA ASP A 908 2.48 -5.67 6.15
C ASP A 908 2.04 -6.86 5.26
N ALA A 909 1.79 -6.63 3.97
CA ALA A 909 1.41 -7.68 3.02
C ALA A 909 2.56 -8.63 2.68
N HIS A 910 3.81 -8.26 2.97
CA HIS A 910 4.97 -9.12 2.76
C HIS A 910 4.92 -10.34 3.68
N MET A 911 5.60 -11.41 3.26
CA MET A 911 5.69 -12.62 4.06
C MET A 911 6.41 -12.32 5.37
N LEU A 912 5.76 -12.62 6.49
CA LEU A 912 6.27 -12.35 7.83
C LEU A 912 7.43 -13.28 8.19
N ALA A 913 8.27 -12.83 9.12
CA ALA A 913 9.25 -13.70 9.75
C ALA A 913 8.55 -14.79 10.58
N PRO A 914 9.11 -16.00 10.66
CA PRO A 914 8.60 -16.99 11.61
C PRO A 914 8.62 -16.43 13.03
N ARG A 915 7.55 -16.69 13.80
CA ARG A 915 7.32 -16.24 15.17
C ARG A 915 7.09 -14.74 15.39
N ASP A 916 6.90 -13.95 14.34
CA ASP A 916 6.60 -12.51 14.46
C ASP A 916 5.39 -12.27 15.39
N PHE A 917 4.31 -13.04 15.17
CA PHE A 917 3.10 -13.05 16.00
C PHE A 917 2.95 -14.32 16.84
N HIS A 918 4.06 -14.88 17.33
CA HIS A 918 4.00 -16.05 18.22
C HIS A 918 3.34 -15.66 19.54
N ALA A 919 2.49 -16.52 20.14
CA ALA A 919 1.78 -16.18 21.38
C ALA A 919 2.70 -15.68 22.52
N ASP A 920 3.95 -16.15 22.62
CA ASP A 920 4.92 -15.68 23.64
C ASP A 920 5.39 -14.22 23.46
N THR A 921 5.11 -13.57 22.33
CA THR A 921 5.37 -12.13 22.15
C THR A 921 4.28 -11.27 22.79
N SER A 922 3.15 -11.87 23.20
CA SER A 922 2.10 -11.18 23.96
C SER A 922 2.45 -11.08 25.44
N GLU A 923 2.36 -9.88 26.01
CA GLU A 923 2.60 -9.61 27.44
C GLU A 923 1.72 -10.49 28.34
N LEU A 924 0.47 -10.74 27.94
CA LEU A 924 -0.43 -11.63 28.67
C LEU A 924 0.18 -13.02 28.91
N ILE A 925 0.79 -13.60 27.88
CA ILE A 925 1.38 -14.94 27.95
C ILE A 925 2.64 -14.92 28.82
N GLN A 926 3.43 -13.85 28.75
CA GLN A 926 4.63 -13.66 29.58
C GLN A 926 4.25 -13.55 31.06
N ILE A 927 3.27 -12.71 31.41
CA ILE A 927 2.76 -12.55 32.78
C ILE A 927 2.29 -13.90 33.35
N LEU A 928 1.51 -14.66 32.58
CA LEU A 928 0.95 -15.93 33.05
C LEU A 928 2.01 -17.04 33.17
N ARG A 929 2.98 -17.08 32.25
CA ARG A 929 4.06 -18.06 32.25
C ARG A 929 5.03 -17.82 33.40
N ASP A 930 5.41 -16.57 33.63
CA ASP A 930 6.37 -16.18 34.67
C ASP A 930 5.73 -16.24 36.07
N GLY A 931 4.39 -16.30 36.11
CA GLY A 931 3.56 -16.51 37.29
C GLY A 931 2.82 -15.24 37.70
N HIS A 932 1.52 -15.39 37.97
CA HIS A 932 0.66 -14.26 38.33
C HIS A 932 -0.18 -14.58 39.58
N TYR A 933 0.29 -14.13 40.76
CA TYR A 933 -0.40 -14.29 42.05
C TYR A 933 -0.94 -15.70 42.34
N GLY A 934 -0.19 -16.74 41.95
CA GLY A 934 -0.55 -18.14 42.18
C GLY A 934 -1.64 -18.69 41.26
N VAL A 935 -2.00 -17.98 40.19
CA VAL A 935 -2.86 -18.50 39.12
C VAL A 935 -2.10 -19.58 38.34
N CYS A 936 -2.70 -20.78 38.25
CA CYS A 936 -2.16 -21.90 37.49
C CYS A 936 -3.23 -22.40 36.51
N LEU A 937 -3.05 -22.09 35.23
CA LEU A 937 -3.96 -22.56 34.18
C LEU A 937 -3.73 -24.05 33.88
N ASP A 938 -4.82 -24.78 33.65
CA ASP A 938 -4.75 -26.13 33.08
C ASP A 938 -4.41 -26.08 31.58
N SER A 939 -4.20 -27.26 30.96
CA SER A 939 -3.81 -27.36 29.55
C SER A 939 -4.87 -26.83 28.58
N GLU A 940 -6.15 -26.97 28.89
CA GLU A 940 -7.23 -26.50 28.02
C GLU A 940 -7.36 -24.97 28.11
N ALA A 941 -7.24 -24.40 29.30
CA ALA A 941 -7.20 -22.96 29.52
C ALA A 941 -6.02 -22.30 28.78
N TRP A 942 -4.82 -22.90 28.83
CA TRP A 942 -3.67 -22.46 28.04
C TRP A 942 -3.96 -22.49 26.54
N ASP A 943 -4.44 -23.62 26.03
CA ASP A 943 -4.70 -23.81 24.60
C ASP A 943 -5.77 -22.85 24.07
N ARG A 944 -6.79 -22.52 24.86
CA ARG A 944 -7.83 -21.53 24.52
C ARG A 944 -7.28 -20.12 24.40
N LEU A 945 -6.44 -19.68 25.34
CA LEU A 945 -5.80 -18.36 25.27
C LEU A 945 -4.81 -18.26 24.11
N ILE A 946 -3.96 -19.28 23.93
CA ILE A 946 -2.99 -19.35 22.83
C ILE A 946 -3.73 -19.33 21.49
N THR A 947 -4.76 -20.17 21.34
CA THR A 947 -5.53 -20.25 20.09
C THR A 947 -6.26 -18.93 19.82
N TRP A 948 -6.79 -18.24 20.83
CA TRP A 948 -7.40 -16.91 20.64
C TRP A 948 -6.38 -15.93 20.04
N ILE A 949 -5.16 -15.87 20.56
CA ILE A 949 -4.09 -15.02 20.05
C ILE A 949 -3.70 -15.44 18.62
N ASP A 950 -3.42 -16.72 18.39
CA ASP A 950 -3.02 -17.25 17.09
C ASP A 950 -4.07 -17.00 15.99
N LEU A 951 -5.35 -16.87 16.34
CA LEU A 951 -6.45 -16.58 15.41
C LEU A 951 -6.67 -15.08 15.16
N ASN A 952 -5.72 -14.22 15.56
CA ASN A 952 -5.85 -12.77 15.52
C ASN A 952 -6.93 -12.22 16.48
N ALA A 953 -7.04 -12.82 17.67
CA ALA A 953 -7.87 -12.34 18.78
C ALA A 953 -9.32 -11.93 18.41
N PRO A 954 -10.11 -12.77 17.71
CA PRO A 954 -11.49 -12.45 17.37
C PRO A 954 -12.34 -12.27 18.65
N ALA A 955 -13.24 -11.28 18.64
CA ALA A 955 -14.22 -11.10 19.71
C ALA A 955 -15.46 -11.97 19.45
N HIS A 956 -15.89 -12.03 18.19
CA HIS A 956 -17.14 -12.65 17.77
C HIS A 956 -16.90 -13.91 16.94
N GLY A 957 -17.73 -14.93 17.15
CA GLY A 957 -17.65 -16.19 16.40
C GLY A 957 -18.73 -16.36 15.33
N THR A 958 -19.65 -15.41 15.18
CA THR A 958 -20.73 -15.43 14.18
C THR A 958 -21.11 -14.01 13.78
N TRP A 959 -21.75 -13.82 12.62
CA TRP A 959 -22.24 -12.50 12.22
C TRP A 959 -23.42 -12.05 13.09
N GLN A 960 -24.20 -13.00 13.63
CA GLN A 960 -25.25 -12.68 14.61
C GLN A 960 -24.68 -12.04 15.89
N GLU A 961 -23.47 -12.42 16.33
CA GLU A 961 -22.79 -11.77 17.45
C GLU A 961 -22.29 -10.36 17.09
N VAL A 962 -21.77 -10.17 15.88
CA VAL A 962 -21.23 -8.88 15.41
C VAL A 962 -22.34 -7.83 15.33
N VAL A 963 -23.43 -8.11 14.60
CA VAL A 963 -24.46 -7.11 14.30
C VAL A 963 -25.75 -7.27 15.10
N GLY A 964 -25.79 -8.20 16.06
CA GLY A 964 -26.99 -8.51 16.84
C GLY A 964 -27.56 -7.33 17.63
N HIS A 965 -26.71 -6.37 17.99
CA HIS A 965 -27.08 -5.14 18.68
C HIS A 965 -27.74 -4.10 17.75
N ILE A 966 -27.70 -4.30 16.42
CA ILE A 966 -28.27 -3.42 15.40
C ILE A 966 -29.51 -4.12 14.78
N PRO A 967 -30.75 -3.80 15.21
CA PRO A 967 -31.95 -4.54 14.80
C PRO A 967 -32.16 -4.65 13.29
N GLU A 968 -31.76 -3.62 12.52
CA GLU A 968 -31.91 -3.63 11.06
C GLU A 968 -30.96 -4.64 10.39
N LYS A 969 -29.71 -4.71 10.84
CA LYS A 969 -28.70 -5.63 10.31
C LYS A 969 -28.90 -7.06 10.84
N ALA A 970 -29.25 -7.22 12.12
CA ALA A 970 -29.54 -8.52 12.72
C ALA A 970 -30.64 -9.30 11.97
N ARG A 971 -31.63 -8.60 11.40
CA ARG A 971 -32.69 -9.21 10.57
C ARG A 971 -32.18 -9.79 9.24
N LEU A 972 -30.99 -9.38 8.78
CA LEU A 972 -30.38 -9.84 7.53
C LEU A 972 -29.57 -11.14 7.73
N VAL A 973 -29.07 -11.40 8.94
CA VAL A 973 -28.14 -12.51 9.21
C VAL A 973 -28.78 -13.86 8.92
N ALA A 974 -29.90 -14.21 9.57
CA ALA A 974 -30.51 -15.53 9.40
C ALA A 974 -30.97 -15.82 7.95
N PRO A 975 -31.66 -14.88 7.24
CA PRO A 975 -31.95 -15.07 5.82
C PRO A 975 -30.70 -15.19 4.94
N GLY A 976 -29.68 -14.36 5.20
CA GLY A 976 -28.43 -14.39 4.44
C GLY A 976 -27.65 -15.69 4.61
N ALA A 977 -27.52 -16.18 5.85
CA ALA A 977 -26.90 -17.45 6.18
C ALA A 977 -27.67 -18.63 5.54
N ALA A 978 -29.00 -18.63 5.61
CA ALA A 978 -29.83 -19.65 4.97
C ALA A 978 -29.65 -19.66 3.45
N ARG A 979 -29.62 -18.48 2.82
CA ARG A 979 -29.44 -18.35 1.37
C ARG A 979 -28.04 -18.78 0.92
N ARG A 980 -26.98 -18.36 1.62
CA ARG A 980 -25.61 -18.83 1.37
C ARG A 980 -25.51 -20.34 1.49
N ARG A 981 -26.04 -20.94 2.57
CA ARG A 981 -26.02 -22.40 2.80
C ARG A 981 -26.74 -23.16 1.70
N GLU A 982 -27.91 -22.66 1.27
CA GLU A 982 -28.67 -23.26 0.18
C GLU A 982 -27.91 -23.26 -1.14
N LEU A 983 -27.37 -22.10 -1.55
CA LEU A 983 -26.62 -21.96 -2.81
C LEU A 983 -25.29 -22.73 -2.76
N HIS A 984 -24.59 -22.71 -1.62
CA HIS A 984 -23.40 -23.52 -1.39
C HIS A 984 -23.73 -25.01 -1.59
N ARG A 985 -24.75 -25.53 -0.88
CA ARG A 985 -25.19 -26.93 -1.01
C ARG A 985 -25.56 -27.29 -2.43
N ARG A 986 -26.23 -26.39 -3.16
CA ARG A 986 -26.68 -26.65 -4.53
C ARG A 986 -25.52 -26.82 -5.52
N TYR A 987 -24.47 -25.99 -5.40
CA TYR A 987 -23.39 -25.93 -6.40
C TYR A 987 -22.10 -26.64 -6.01
N THR A 988 -21.99 -27.11 -4.76
CA THR A 988 -20.87 -27.96 -4.29
C THR A 988 -21.30 -29.29 -3.67
N GLY A 989 -22.57 -29.41 -3.30
CA GLY A 989 -23.09 -30.58 -2.58
C GLY A 989 -22.70 -30.62 -1.11
N ILE A 990 -22.15 -29.54 -0.54
CA ILE A 990 -21.71 -29.47 0.86
C ILE A 990 -22.71 -28.66 1.68
N ASP A 991 -23.10 -29.19 2.83
CA ASP A 991 -24.08 -28.54 3.70
C ASP A 991 -23.46 -28.09 5.02
N GLU A 992 -23.13 -26.80 5.11
CA GLU A 992 -22.48 -26.22 6.28
C GLU A 992 -23.30 -25.08 6.87
N ASP A 993 -23.43 -25.11 8.19
CA ASP A 993 -24.00 -24.02 8.97
C ASP A 993 -22.89 -23.13 9.51
N LEU A 994 -22.77 -21.94 8.93
CA LEU A 994 -21.72 -21.00 9.29
C LEU A 994 -22.04 -20.21 10.57
N GLU A 995 -23.33 -20.08 10.91
CA GLU A 995 -23.82 -19.38 12.10
C GLU A 995 -24.08 -20.34 13.28
N ALA A 996 -23.68 -21.61 13.17
CA ALA A 996 -23.86 -22.59 14.23
C ALA A 996 -23.15 -22.18 15.53
N VAL A 997 -23.93 -21.96 16.59
CA VAL A 997 -23.46 -21.68 17.94
C VAL A 997 -23.54 -22.94 18.79
N TYR A 998 -22.49 -23.17 19.57
CA TYR A 998 -22.41 -24.27 20.53
C TYR A 998 -22.31 -23.70 21.96
N PRO A 999 -22.72 -24.46 23.00
CA PRO A 999 -22.60 -24.00 24.38
C PRO A 999 -21.16 -23.61 24.73
N ALA A 1000 -21.01 -22.58 25.56
CA ALA A 1000 -19.71 -22.17 26.10
C ALA A 1000 -19.04 -23.32 26.85
N ALA A 1001 -17.71 -23.34 26.85
CA ALA A 1001 -16.95 -24.32 27.62
C ALA A 1001 -17.22 -24.16 29.12
N VAL A 1002 -17.28 -25.27 29.85
CA VAL A 1002 -17.35 -25.27 31.31
C VAL A 1002 -16.01 -25.73 31.84
N LEU A 1003 -15.17 -24.77 32.23
CA LEU A 1003 -13.89 -25.05 32.85
C LEU A 1003 -14.07 -25.07 34.37
N SER A 1004 -13.61 -26.14 35.00
CA SER A 1004 -13.53 -26.24 36.46
C SER A 1004 -12.06 -26.32 36.83
N PRO A 1005 -11.51 -25.34 37.56
CA PRO A 1005 -10.14 -25.43 38.04
C PRO A 1005 -9.96 -26.75 38.78
N ALA A 1006 -8.97 -27.54 38.39
CA ALA A 1006 -8.56 -28.66 39.23
C ALA A 1006 -8.23 -28.10 40.63
N ALA A 1007 -8.66 -28.79 41.70
CA ALA A 1007 -8.22 -28.44 43.05
C ALA A 1007 -6.69 -28.31 43.02
N PRO A 1008 -6.12 -27.21 43.57
CA PRO A 1008 -4.70 -26.93 43.43
C PRO A 1008 -3.90 -28.18 43.82
N SER A 1009 -3.07 -28.68 42.90
CA SER A 1009 -2.20 -29.79 43.25
C SER A 1009 -1.26 -29.28 44.35
N ASN A 1010 -1.31 -29.90 45.53
CA ASN A 1010 -0.45 -29.55 46.67
C ASN A 1010 1.05 -29.80 46.40
N THR A 1011 1.45 -30.12 45.17
CA THR A 1011 2.83 -29.99 44.70
C THR A 1011 3.04 -28.57 44.18
N GLY A 1012 2.93 -27.58 45.07
CA GLY A 1012 3.52 -26.29 44.79
C GLY A 1012 5.04 -26.45 44.63
N PRO A 1013 5.72 -25.54 43.90
CA PRO A 1013 7.14 -25.29 44.17
C PRO A 1013 7.30 -25.06 45.69
N PRO A 1014 8.43 -25.48 46.30
CA PRO A 1014 8.57 -25.48 47.75
C PRO A 1014 8.16 -24.11 48.28
N PRO A 1015 7.37 -24.04 49.36
CA PRO A 1015 6.96 -22.77 49.91
C PRO A 1015 8.23 -21.97 50.17
N ILE A 1016 8.35 -20.80 49.55
CA ILE A 1016 9.27 -19.78 50.06
C ILE A 1016 8.80 -19.58 51.49
N ARG A 1017 9.65 -19.98 52.44
CA ARG A 1017 9.37 -19.83 53.85
C ARG A 1017 8.90 -18.40 54.06
N SER A 1018 7.64 -18.26 54.47
CA SER A 1018 7.23 -17.14 55.31
C SER A 1018 8.18 -17.16 56.50
N MET A 1019 9.24 -16.35 56.42
CA MET A 1019 9.94 -15.95 57.61
C MET A 1019 9.09 -14.84 58.20
N GLY A 1020 8.34 -15.24 59.22
CA GLY A 1020 7.62 -14.33 60.08
C GLY A 1020 8.52 -13.21 60.59
N GLU A 1021 7.86 -12.11 60.92
CA GLU A 1021 8.32 -10.99 61.74
C GLU A 1021 9.62 -11.30 62.49
N ILE A 1022 10.76 -11.00 61.87
CA ILE A 1022 11.99 -10.83 62.62
C ILE A 1022 11.93 -9.42 63.19
N GLU A 1023 11.63 -9.36 64.49
CA GLU A 1023 11.93 -8.22 65.33
C GLU A 1023 13.34 -7.72 65.04
N SER A 1024 13.41 -6.42 64.76
CA SER A 1024 14.60 -5.65 64.43
C SER A 1024 15.58 -5.58 65.60
N GLN A 1025 16.37 -6.63 65.82
CA GLN A 1025 17.56 -6.54 66.68
C GLN A 1025 18.74 -7.32 66.11
N ALA A 1026 19.48 -6.68 65.19
CA ALA A 1026 20.93 -6.85 65.07
C ALA A 1026 21.59 -5.52 64.66
N PRO A 1027 22.76 -5.17 65.23
CA PRO A 1027 23.28 -3.81 65.24
C PRO A 1027 24.15 -3.52 64.01
N GLY A 1028 23.92 -2.36 63.37
CA GLY A 1028 24.84 -1.80 62.38
C GLY A 1028 24.28 -1.57 60.97
N VAL A 1029 22.97 -1.32 60.80
CA VAL A 1029 22.50 -0.61 59.60
C VAL A 1029 22.74 0.87 59.84
N VAL A 1030 23.74 1.43 59.16
CA VAL A 1030 23.92 2.87 59.07
C VAL A 1030 22.63 3.41 58.42
N PRO A 1031 21.97 4.43 58.98
CA PRO A 1031 20.82 5.06 58.32
C PRO A 1031 21.23 5.48 56.92
N ALA A 1032 20.31 5.40 55.96
CA ALA A 1032 20.44 6.07 54.66
C ALA A 1032 20.44 7.60 54.86
N GLY A 1033 21.48 8.11 55.51
CA GLY A 1033 21.83 9.52 55.56
C GLY A 1033 22.52 9.84 54.26
N HIS A 1034 21.94 10.76 53.49
CA HIS A 1034 22.53 11.51 52.39
C HIS A 1034 23.90 10.99 51.93
N LEU A 1035 23.91 9.90 51.15
CA LEU A 1035 24.92 9.77 50.12
C LEU A 1035 24.56 10.85 49.10
N SER A 1036 25.12 12.05 49.28
CA SER A 1036 25.14 13.05 48.22
C SER A 1036 25.59 12.35 46.93
N PRO A 1037 24.95 12.60 45.77
CA PRO A 1037 25.48 12.12 44.52
C PRO A 1037 26.87 12.72 44.38
N ARG A 1038 27.91 11.91 44.64
CA ARG A 1038 29.22 12.21 44.09
C ARG A 1038 29.04 12.04 42.60
N PHE A 1039 28.68 13.13 41.91
CA PHE A 1039 28.90 13.25 40.48
C PHE A 1039 30.35 12.81 40.24
N PRO A 1040 30.60 11.67 39.58
CA PRO A 1040 31.96 11.34 39.23
C PRO A 1040 32.42 12.36 38.20
N SER A 1041 33.74 12.42 38.02
CA SER A 1041 34.38 12.92 36.82
C SER A 1041 33.54 12.67 35.55
N PRO A 1042 33.63 13.52 34.51
CA PRO A 1042 32.93 13.28 33.23
C PRO A 1042 33.14 11.82 32.79
N PRO A 1043 32.09 11.16 32.24
CA PRO A 1043 32.12 9.74 31.94
C PRO A 1043 33.34 9.40 31.08
N GLU A 1044 34.05 8.33 31.44
CA GLU A 1044 35.18 7.85 30.65
C GLU A 1044 34.63 7.22 29.38
N LEU A 1045 34.91 7.85 28.23
CA LEU A 1045 34.41 7.44 26.91
C LEU A 1045 35.50 6.73 26.09
N MET A 1046 35.10 5.71 25.33
CA MET A 1046 35.94 5.04 24.34
C MET A 1046 35.21 5.01 23.00
N SER A 1047 35.80 5.59 21.97
CA SER A 1047 35.30 5.48 20.60
C SER A 1047 35.93 4.28 19.89
N VAL A 1048 35.09 3.48 19.23
CA VAL A 1048 35.47 2.30 18.46
C VAL A 1048 35.08 2.54 17.01
N SER A 1049 36.06 2.53 16.10
CA SER A 1049 35.79 2.72 14.67
C SER A 1049 35.28 1.43 14.03
N LEU A 1050 34.17 1.52 13.30
CA LEU A 1050 33.63 0.44 12.49
C LEU A 1050 34.21 0.52 11.07
N ALA A 1051 33.77 1.46 10.24
CA ALA A 1051 34.31 1.72 8.91
C ALA A 1051 33.69 3.03 8.35
N GLN A 1052 34.29 3.60 7.28
CA GLN A 1052 33.80 4.82 6.58
C GLN A 1052 33.42 6.00 7.50
N GLY A 1053 34.13 6.20 8.61
CA GLY A 1053 33.84 7.28 9.56
C GLY A 1053 32.73 6.98 10.58
N VAL A 1054 32.12 5.79 10.55
CA VAL A 1054 31.13 5.34 11.55
C VAL A 1054 31.84 4.82 12.80
N THR A 1055 31.40 5.27 13.98
CA THR A 1055 31.95 4.91 15.29
C THR A 1055 30.88 4.46 16.27
N ILE A 1056 31.25 3.58 17.21
CA ILE A 1056 30.49 3.26 18.42
C ILE A 1056 31.16 3.98 19.59
N GLU A 1057 30.37 4.63 20.45
CA GLU A 1057 30.85 5.17 21.72
C GLU A 1057 30.52 4.21 22.85
N LEU A 1058 31.50 3.95 23.71
CA LEU A 1058 31.35 3.15 24.91
C LEU A 1058 31.57 4.01 26.15
N VAL A 1059 30.81 3.75 27.20
CA VAL A 1059 30.97 4.33 28.53
C VAL A 1059 31.56 3.29 29.47
N ARG A 1060 32.52 3.69 30.30
CA ARG A 1060 33.06 2.83 31.35
C ARG A 1060 32.14 2.79 32.57
N ILE A 1061 31.58 1.63 32.84
CA ILE A 1061 30.75 1.34 34.01
C ILE A 1061 31.64 0.87 35.16
N PRO A 1062 31.56 1.50 36.35
CA PRO A 1062 32.42 1.15 37.47
C PRO A 1062 32.11 -0.25 38.03
N SER A 1063 33.03 -0.83 38.79
CA SER A 1063 32.70 -1.96 39.68
C SER A 1063 31.95 -1.44 40.90
N GLY A 1064 31.04 -2.23 41.47
CA GLY A 1064 30.32 -1.86 42.67
C GLY A 1064 29.23 -2.87 43.02
N ALA A 1065 28.39 -2.52 43.99
CA ALA A 1065 27.25 -3.34 44.40
C ALA A 1065 25.95 -2.54 44.29
N PHE A 1066 24.86 -3.23 44.01
CA PHE A 1066 23.51 -2.67 43.98
C PHE A 1066 22.48 -3.69 44.45
N VAL A 1067 21.23 -3.24 44.60
CA VAL A 1067 20.09 -4.12 44.83
C VAL A 1067 19.43 -4.38 43.49
N MET A 1068 19.46 -5.63 43.05
CA MET A 1068 18.80 -6.11 41.84
C MET A 1068 17.37 -6.55 42.16
N GLY A 1069 16.45 -6.25 41.25
CA GLY A 1069 15.03 -6.57 41.41
C GLY A 1069 14.29 -5.60 42.33
N SER A 1070 13.04 -5.95 42.65
CA SER A 1070 12.13 -5.14 43.45
C SER A 1070 11.16 -6.02 44.22
N ASP A 1071 11.09 -5.87 45.55
CA ASP A 1071 10.10 -6.58 46.38
C ASP A 1071 8.66 -6.12 46.10
N GLN A 1072 8.50 -4.98 45.43
CA GLN A 1072 7.21 -4.44 44.98
C GLN A 1072 6.95 -4.69 43.49
N GLY A 1073 7.91 -5.27 42.75
CA GLY A 1073 7.84 -5.54 41.31
C GLY A 1073 7.04 -6.79 40.95
N TYR A 1074 7.12 -7.25 39.70
CA TYR A 1074 6.51 -8.51 39.28
C TYR A 1074 7.14 -9.73 39.97
N PRO A 1075 6.47 -10.90 40.02
CA PRO A 1075 7.01 -12.09 40.71
C PRO A 1075 8.41 -12.53 40.24
N ASN A 1076 8.76 -12.31 38.98
CA ASN A 1076 10.08 -12.57 38.40
C ASN A 1076 11.14 -11.52 38.79
N GLU A 1077 10.76 -10.39 39.38
CA GLU A 1077 11.66 -9.35 39.91
C GLU A 1077 11.93 -9.52 41.42
N ARG A 1078 11.30 -10.52 42.06
CA ARG A 1078 11.37 -10.78 43.51
C ARG A 1078 12.23 -12.00 43.83
N PRO A 1079 12.91 -12.02 44.99
CA PRO A 1079 13.08 -10.92 45.93
C PRO A 1079 14.18 -9.95 45.48
N ALA A 1080 14.09 -8.71 45.95
CA ALA A 1080 15.19 -7.77 45.84
C ALA A 1080 16.41 -8.31 46.59
N HIS A 1081 17.58 -8.34 45.94
CA HIS A 1081 18.78 -8.94 46.52
C HIS A 1081 20.05 -8.20 46.11
N SER A 1082 21.08 -8.25 46.97
CA SER A 1082 22.34 -7.58 46.70
C SER A 1082 23.18 -8.34 45.69
N VAL A 1083 23.62 -7.65 44.64
CA VAL A 1083 24.51 -8.19 43.61
C VAL A 1083 25.77 -7.32 43.51
N THR A 1084 26.92 -7.96 43.29
CA THR A 1084 28.23 -7.29 43.16
C THR A 1084 28.80 -7.47 41.75
N ILE A 1085 29.19 -6.37 41.12
CA ILE A 1085 29.99 -6.29 39.90
C ILE A 1085 31.46 -6.13 40.30
N ASP A 1086 32.23 -7.21 40.24
CA ASP A 1086 33.62 -7.25 40.71
C ASP A 1086 34.59 -6.41 39.86
N LYS A 1087 34.27 -6.19 38.59
CA LYS A 1087 35.14 -5.50 37.63
C LYS A 1087 34.36 -4.50 36.80
N ALA A 1088 34.92 -3.30 36.66
CA ALA A 1088 34.45 -2.31 35.72
C ALA A 1088 34.45 -2.89 34.29
N PHE A 1089 33.48 -2.49 33.49
CA PHE A 1089 33.32 -2.93 32.11
C PHE A 1089 32.93 -1.75 31.21
N TRP A 1090 33.00 -1.94 29.90
CA TRP A 1090 32.57 -0.94 28.92
C TRP A 1090 31.23 -1.37 28.35
N MET A 1091 30.29 -0.43 28.23
CA MET A 1091 28.97 -0.64 27.66
C MET A 1091 28.71 0.36 26.54
N GLY A 1092 27.94 -0.02 25.52
CA GLY A 1092 27.47 0.93 24.50
C GLY A 1092 26.81 2.13 25.16
N ARG A 1093 27.21 3.34 24.75
CA ARG A 1093 26.61 4.58 25.25
C ARG A 1093 25.13 4.72 24.87
N PHE A 1094 24.81 4.13 23.73
CA PHE A 1094 23.53 4.07 23.04
C PHE A 1094 23.27 2.63 22.61
N GLU A 1095 22.02 2.30 22.27
CA GLU A 1095 21.71 1.16 21.43
C GLU A 1095 22.50 1.21 20.11
N ILE A 1096 22.77 0.05 19.53
CA ILE A 1096 23.42 -0.02 18.21
C ILE A 1096 22.44 0.53 17.16
N THR A 1097 22.89 1.48 16.35
CA THR A 1097 22.02 2.09 15.33
C THR A 1097 21.97 1.27 14.03
N ASN A 1098 20.95 1.50 13.20
CA ASN A 1098 20.88 0.94 11.85
C ASN A 1098 22.16 1.19 11.04
N ARG A 1099 22.72 2.40 11.09
CA ARG A 1099 23.97 2.75 10.39
C ARG A 1099 25.17 1.94 10.90
N GLN A 1100 25.25 1.70 12.20
CA GLN A 1100 26.32 0.91 12.80
C GLN A 1100 26.17 -0.58 12.44
N TYR A 1101 24.96 -1.12 12.52
CA TYR A 1101 24.69 -2.51 12.19
C TYR A 1101 24.89 -2.80 10.69
N ALA A 1102 24.56 -1.85 9.80
CA ALA A 1102 24.79 -1.96 8.36
C ALA A 1102 26.27 -2.12 7.97
N CYS A 1103 27.21 -1.75 8.86
CA CYS A 1103 28.64 -2.03 8.66
C CYS A 1103 29.00 -3.52 8.81
N PHE A 1104 28.15 -4.30 9.49
CA PHE A 1104 28.24 -5.75 9.65
C PHE A 1104 27.35 -6.46 8.63
N ASP A 1105 26.07 -6.08 8.57
CA ASP A 1105 25.08 -6.65 7.65
C ASP A 1105 24.32 -5.54 6.91
N PRO A 1106 24.78 -5.14 5.70
CA PRO A 1106 24.14 -4.09 4.92
C PRO A 1106 22.79 -4.51 4.30
N ALA A 1107 22.42 -5.79 4.40
CA ALA A 1107 21.14 -6.29 3.91
C ALA A 1107 20.06 -6.34 4.99
N HIS A 1108 20.41 -6.09 6.26
CA HIS A 1108 19.46 -6.03 7.35
C HIS A 1108 18.49 -4.86 7.18
N ASP A 1109 17.25 -5.12 7.59
CA ASP A 1109 16.16 -4.19 7.46
C ASP A 1109 15.29 -4.21 8.72
N SER A 1110 15.38 -3.14 9.51
CA SER A 1110 14.56 -2.92 10.70
C SER A 1110 13.06 -2.77 10.39
N GLY A 1111 12.69 -2.58 9.12
CA GLY A 1111 11.31 -2.63 8.68
C GLY A 1111 10.51 -1.38 9.02
N LEU A 1112 9.20 -1.53 9.03
CA LEU A 1112 8.23 -0.49 9.39
C LEU A 1112 7.41 -1.00 10.56
N GLU A 1113 7.05 -0.10 11.48
CA GLU A 1113 5.98 -0.35 12.43
C GLU A 1113 4.65 -0.20 11.71
N THR A 1114 3.98 -1.33 11.52
CA THR A 1114 2.68 -1.45 10.86
C THR A 1114 1.66 -1.88 11.89
N GLY A 1115 0.46 -1.29 11.90
CA GLY A 1115 -0.51 -1.65 12.94
C GLY A 1115 -1.43 -0.53 13.40
N GLU A 1116 -1.28 0.67 12.85
CA GLU A 1116 -2.29 1.72 13.04
C GLU A 1116 -3.49 1.44 12.13
N GLN A 1117 -4.69 1.64 12.68
CA GLN A 1117 -5.92 1.47 11.92
C GLN A 1117 -5.86 2.42 10.71
N TYR A 1118 -6.00 1.87 9.51
CA TYR A 1118 -6.01 2.59 8.24
C TYR A 1118 -4.70 3.29 7.85
N GLN A 1119 -3.62 2.52 7.76
CA GLN A 1119 -2.40 2.95 7.07
C GLN A 1119 -2.60 3.03 5.54
N PHE A 1120 -3.49 3.92 5.06
CA PHE A 1120 -3.54 4.31 3.64
C PHE A 1120 -2.49 5.37 3.30
N GLY A 1121 -1.31 5.27 3.90
CA GLY A 1121 -0.25 6.27 3.75
C GLY A 1121 0.14 6.44 2.28
N ASP A 1122 0.13 7.69 1.81
CA ASP A 1122 0.54 8.08 0.46
C ASP A 1122 2.07 8.02 0.23
N TYR A 1123 2.86 7.72 1.28
CA TYR A 1123 4.33 7.85 1.27
C TYR A 1123 5.06 6.59 1.73
N GLU A 1124 4.59 5.97 2.81
CA GLU A 1124 5.15 4.74 3.37
C GLU A 1124 4.05 3.96 4.10
N ARG A 1125 4.19 2.63 4.16
CA ARG A 1125 3.15 1.68 4.59
C ARG A 1125 3.05 1.53 6.12
N GLY A 1126 3.57 2.51 6.87
CA GLY A 1126 3.75 2.47 8.32
C GLY A 1126 4.85 3.42 8.78
N HIS A 1127 5.17 3.40 10.07
CA HIS A 1127 6.20 4.27 10.65
C HIS A 1127 7.58 3.66 10.49
N SER A 1128 8.53 4.41 9.93
CA SER A 1128 9.85 3.87 9.61
C SER A 1128 10.70 3.58 10.84
N LEU A 1129 11.27 2.37 10.90
CA LEU A 1129 12.27 1.95 11.87
C LEU A 1129 13.67 1.85 11.22
N ARG A 1130 13.80 2.29 9.97
CA ARG A 1130 15.00 2.10 9.11
C ARG A 1130 15.99 3.26 9.22
N ARG A 1131 15.64 4.35 9.92
CA ARG A 1131 16.42 5.58 9.85
C ARG A 1131 17.83 5.32 10.40
N PRO A 1132 18.90 5.89 9.81
CA PRO A 1132 20.28 5.54 10.15
C PRO A 1132 20.64 5.66 11.63
N GLU A 1133 20.02 6.61 12.35
CA GLU A 1133 20.30 6.89 13.76
C GLU A 1133 19.29 6.27 14.73
N GLN A 1134 18.23 5.62 14.24
CA GLN A 1134 17.34 4.82 15.09
C GLN A 1134 18.06 3.54 15.55
N PRO A 1135 17.66 2.98 16.72
CA PRO A 1135 18.15 1.68 17.15
C PRO A 1135 17.83 0.61 16.11
N VAL A 1136 18.76 -0.33 15.91
CA VAL A 1136 18.52 -1.51 15.09
C VAL A 1136 17.53 -2.43 15.81
N VAL A 1137 16.49 -2.87 15.10
CA VAL A 1137 15.43 -3.74 15.65
C VAL A 1137 15.20 -4.94 14.74
N ARG A 1138 14.32 -5.88 15.13
CA ARG A 1138 14.07 -7.14 14.40
C ARG A 1138 15.33 -7.98 14.18
N VAL A 1139 16.26 -7.91 15.12
CA VAL A 1139 17.44 -8.77 15.20
C VAL A 1139 17.21 -9.87 16.23
N SER A 1140 17.41 -11.12 15.83
CA SER A 1140 17.42 -12.24 16.76
C SER A 1140 18.62 -12.16 17.70
N TRP A 1141 18.52 -12.83 18.85
CA TRP A 1141 19.65 -12.95 19.79
C TRP A 1141 20.92 -13.49 19.13
N ASN A 1142 20.77 -14.46 18.21
CA ASN A 1142 21.89 -15.03 17.46
C ASN A 1142 22.56 -14.00 16.53
N GLN A 1143 21.76 -13.17 15.85
CA GLN A 1143 22.28 -12.09 15.00
C GLN A 1143 23.01 -11.01 15.83
N ALA A 1144 22.45 -10.64 16.97
CA ALA A 1144 23.08 -9.70 17.89
C ALA A 1144 24.42 -10.22 18.44
N MET A 1145 24.49 -11.51 18.80
CA MET A 1145 25.75 -12.14 19.21
C MET A 1145 26.76 -12.24 18.06
N ALA A 1146 26.32 -12.53 16.84
CA ALA A 1146 27.19 -12.53 15.66
C ALA A 1146 27.80 -11.15 15.38
N PHE A 1147 27.03 -10.06 15.59
CA PHE A 1147 27.55 -8.69 15.54
C PHE A 1147 28.63 -8.46 16.61
N CYS A 1148 28.41 -8.91 17.85
CA CYS A 1148 29.42 -8.83 18.93
C CYS A 1148 30.70 -9.62 18.59
N ASP A 1149 30.58 -10.81 18.01
CA ASP A 1149 31.73 -11.62 17.60
C ASP A 1149 32.51 -10.96 16.47
N TRP A 1150 31.80 -10.40 15.47
CA TRP A 1150 32.42 -9.62 14.40
C TRP A 1150 33.19 -8.41 14.94
N LEU A 1151 32.59 -7.66 15.87
CA LEU A 1151 33.22 -6.50 16.47
C LEU A 1151 34.43 -6.89 17.33
N SER A 1152 34.35 -8.03 18.02
CA SER A 1152 35.46 -8.59 18.79
C SER A 1152 36.66 -8.92 17.90
N ASN A 1153 36.41 -9.64 16.81
CA ASN A 1153 37.44 -10.00 15.84
C ASN A 1153 38.08 -8.77 15.19
N LYS A 1154 37.29 -7.73 14.92
CA LYS A 1154 37.74 -6.51 14.27
C LYS A 1154 38.62 -5.64 15.16
N THR A 1155 38.31 -5.58 16.45
CA THR A 1155 38.97 -4.66 17.41
C THR A 1155 40.05 -5.33 18.24
N GLY A 1156 40.06 -6.67 18.29
CA GLY A 1156 40.89 -7.44 19.23
C GLY A 1156 40.45 -7.31 20.68
N LYS A 1157 39.31 -6.67 20.96
CA LYS A 1157 38.67 -6.61 22.28
C LYS A 1157 37.55 -7.64 22.35
N ARG A 1158 37.03 -7.93 23.55
CA ARG A 1158 35.90 -8.83 23.73
C ARG A 1158 34.61 -8.02 23.88
N PHE A 1159 33.72 -8.14 22.89
CA PHE A 1159 32.36 -7.62 22.90
C PHE A 1159 31.36 -8.76 23.12
N THR A 1160 30.28 -8.48 23.83
CA THR A 1160 29.17 -9.40 24.10
C THR A 1160 27.95 -8.56 24.49
N LEU A 1161 26.75 -9.14 24.43
CA LEU A 1161 25.57 -8.54 25.06
C LEU A 1161 25.77 -8.44 26.59
N PRO A 1162 25.25 -7.39 27.25
CA PRO A 1162 25.28 -7.30 28.69
C PRO A 1162 24.47 -8.43 29.30
N THR A 1163 24.93 -8.96 30.44
CA THR A 1163 24.08 -9.79 31.30
C THR A 1163 22.96 -8.94 31.90
N GLU A 1164 21.84 -9.57 32.29
CA GLU A 1164 20.74 -8.89 32.99
C GLU A 1164 21.25 -8.08 34.19
N ILE A 1165 22.13 -8.67 35.01
CA ILE A 1165 22.77 -8.02 36.15
C ILE A 1165 23.54 -6.76 35.73
N GLN A 1166 24.34 -6.84 34.66
CA GLN A 1166 25.11 -5.70 34.16
C GLN A 1166 24.21 -4.60 33.62
N TRP A 1167 23.14 -4.97 32.92
CA TRP A 1167 22.19 -4.03 32.36
C TRP A 1167 21.42 -3.30 33.46
N GLU A 1168 20.86 -4.01 34.46
CA GLU A 1168 20.11 -3.36 35.55
C GLU A 1168 21.01 -2.47 36.41
N TYR A 1169 22.25 -2.92 36.68
CA TYR A 1169 23.24 -2.10 37.39
C TYR A 1169 23.53 -0.79 36.65
N ALA A 1170 23.72 -0.88 35.33
CA ALA A 1170 23.97 0.26 34.45
C ALA A 1170 22.75 1.18 34.33
N CYS A 1171 21.54 0.61 34.25
CA CYS A 1171 20.26 1.32 34.15
C CYS A 1171 20.03 2.17 35.41
N ARG A 1172 20.14 1.54 36.59
CA ARG A 1172 19.96 2.21 37.89
C ARG A 1172 21.01 3.28 38.17
N SER A 1173 22.22 3.14 37.63
CA SER A 1173 23.32 4.12 37.75
C SER A 1173 23.61 4.61 39.18
N GLY A 1174 23.40 3.74 40.16
CA GLY A 1174 23.58 4.03 41.60
C GLY A 1174 22.33 4.56 42.32
N GLY A 1175 21.22 4.76 41.62
CA GLY A 1175 19.91 5.10 42.17
C GLY A 1175 19.16 3.89 42.74
N THR A 1176 18.23 4.16 43.66
CA THR A 1176 17.34 3.16 44.27
C THR A 1176 15.87 3.34 43.88
N SER A 1177 15.55 4.41 43.16
CA SER A 1177 14.20 4.65 42.64
C SER A 1177 13.88 3.69 41.48
N PRO A 1178 12.59 3.52 41.11
CA PRO A 1178 12.20 2.71 39.96
C PRO A 1178 12.84 3.17 38.65
N LEU A 1179 13.00 4.49 38.48
CA LEU A 1179 13.60 5.13 37.31
C LEU A 1179 14.81 5.95 37.75
N TRP A 1180 15.83 6.10 36.89
CA TRP A 1180 17.02 6.90 37.24
C TRP A 1180 16.67 8.38 37.44
N TYR A 1181 15.63 8.86 36.75
CA TYR A 1181 15.14 10.24 36.81
C TYR A 1181 14.05 10.45 37.88
N GLY A 1182 13.62 9.39 38.59
CA GLY A 1182 12.60 9.51 39.62
C GLY A 1182 11.70 8.27 39.76
N THR A 1183 10.40 8.53 39.81
CA THR A 1183 9.32 7.56 39.98
C THR A 1183 8.46 7.51 38.71
N VAL A 1184 7.55 6.53 38.64
CA VAL A 1184 6.61 6.38 37.50
C VAL A 1184 5.63 7.54 37.33
N ASP A 1185 5.56 8.46 38.31
CA ASP A 1185 4.74 9.67 38.24
C ASP A 1185 5.51 10.91 37.80
N ASP A 1186 6.84 10.81 37.64
CA ASP A 1186 7.67 11.91 37.15
C ASP A 1186 7.65 11.99 35.62
N ASP A 1187 7.75 13.21 35.10
CA ASP A 1187 7.68 13.52 33.67
C ASP A 1187 8.88 12.93 32.90
N PHE A 1188 8.61 11.92 32.08
CA PHE A 1188 9.63 11.25 31.28
C PHE A 1188 9.92 11.93 29.94
N SER A 1189 9.16 12.97 29.54
CA SER A 1189 9.21 13.55 28.17
C SER A 1189 10.60 14.02 27.73
N THR A 1190 11.51 14.27 28.69
CA THR A 1190 12.91 14.67 28.42
C THR A 1190 13.94 13.58 28.71
N SER A 1191 13.50 12.40 29.17
CA SER A 1191 14.34 11.38 29.78
C SER A 1191 14.19 9.97 29.19
N ALA A 1192 13.08 9.65 28.50
CA ALA A 1192 12.85 8.33 27.89
C ALA A 1192 11.87 8.40 26.71
N ASN A 1193 11.98 7.45 25.77
CA ASN A 1193 10.97 7.21 24.74
C ASN A 1193 9.95 6.18 25.23
N LEU A 1194 8.75 6.60 25.59
CA LEU A 1194 7.73 5.74 26.17
C LEU A 1194 6.37 5.95 25.49
N SER A 1195 5.46 4.99 25.66
CA SER A 1195 4.10 5.11 25.12
C SER A 1195 3.35 6.26 25.82
N ASP A 1196 3.06 7.32 25.07
CA ASP A 1196 2.71 8.65 25.58
C ASP A 1196 1.55 9.30 24.80
N ALA A 1197 1.37 10.62 24.94
CA ALA A 1197 0.34 11.35 24.20
C ALA A 1197 0.48 11.23 22.67
N THR A 1198 1.69 11.29 22.12
CA THR A 1198 1.94 11.17 20.67
C THR A 1198 1.56 9.78 20.17
N HIS A 1199 2.04 8.71 20.82
CA HIS A 1199 1.74 7.33 20.43
C HIS A 1199 0.25 6.99 20.61
N HIS A 1200 -0.44 7.63 21.56
CA HIS A 1200 -1.86 7.40 21.79
C HIS A 1200 -2.72 7.82 20.58
N THR A 1201 -2.36 8.89 19.85
CA THR A 1201 -3.11 9.41 18.67
C THR A 1201 -3.22 8.39 17.54
N VAL A 1202 -4.09 8.59 16.54
CA VAL A 1202 -4.02 7.83 15.27
C VAL A 1202 -3.73 8.80 14.16
N ASP A 1203 -2.65 8.55 13.40
CA ASP A 1203 -2.31 9.39 12.27
C ASP A 1203 -3.15 8.98 11.04
N TYR A 1204 -4.43 9.40 10.94
CA TYR A 1204 -5.24 9.24 9.69
C TYR A 1204 -6.01 10.48 9.17
N PRO A 1205 -5.87 10.94 7.89
CA PRO A 1205 -6.23 12.31 7.47
C PRO A 1205 -7.74 12.60 7.42
N HIS A 1206 -8.56 11.57 7.60
CA HIS A 1206 -10.01 11.63 7.41
C HIS A 1206 -10.81 11.08 8.60
N VAL A 1207 -10.12 10.71 9.69
CA VAL A 1207 -10.75 10.24 10.92
C VAL A 1207 -10.42 11.24 12.03
N PRO A 1208 -11.41 11.71 12.81
CA PRO A 1208 -11.13 12.59 13.95
C PRO A 1208 -10.10 11.96 14.88
N THR A 1209 -9.28 12.79 15.53
CA THR A 1209 -8.22 12.45 16.51
C THR A 1209 -8.72 11.71 17.76
N ALA A 1210 -9.95 11.19 17.75
CA ALA A 1210 -10.62 10.53 18.87
C ALA A 1210 -9.96 9.18 19.15
N LEU A 1211 -9.26 9.19 20.28
CA LEU A 1211 -8.32 8.20 20.73
C LEU A 1211 -8.96 6.84 21.08
N PRO A 1212 -8.21 5.77 20.82
CA PRO A 1212 -8.57 4.43 21.21
C PRO A 1212 -8.20 4.02 22.65
N PRO A 1213 -9.12 3.57 23.53
CA PRO A 1213 -8.82 3.20 24.93
C PRO A 1213 -7.96 1.93 25.16
N TRP A 1214 -7.28 1.39 24.14
CA TRP A 1214 -6.66 0.05 24.17
C TRP A 1214 -5.14 0.00 23.97
N ARG A 1215 -4.47 1.11 23.62
CA ARG A 1215 -3.00 1.21 23.71
C ARG A 1215 -2.65 1.83 25.07
N PRO A 1216 -2.04 1.08 26.00
CA PRO A 1216 -1.58 1.67 27.25
C PRO A 1216 -0.59 2.80 26.94
N ALA A 1217 -0.94 4.01 27.31
CA ALA A 1217 -0.10 5.19 27.13
C ALA A 1217 -0.32 6.13 28.31
N ASP A 1218 0.75 6.76 28.79
CA ASP A 1218 0.64 7.79 29.80
C ASP A 1218 0.50 9.17 29.14
N ILE A 1219 -0.74 9.54 28.88
CA ILE A 1219 -1.09 10.79 28.17
C ILE A 1219 -0.80 12.06 28.99
N ARG A 1220 -0.25 11.95 30.20
CA ARG A 1220 0.24 13.10 30.98
C ARG A 1220 1.50 13.70 30.37
N PHE A 1221 2.23 12.91 29.58
CA PHE A 1221 3.55 13.22 29.07
C PHE A 1221 3.58 13.06 27.53
N ASP A 1222 4.55 13.70 26.90
CA ASP A 1222 4.69 13.73 25.44
C ASP A 1222 6.17 13.89 25.05
N ASP A 1223 6.77 12.81 24.61
CA ASP A 1223 8.15 12.72 24.13
C ASP A 1223 8.30 13.14 22.66
N GLY A 1224 7.18 13.28 21.94
CA GLY A 1224 7.12 13.73 20.55
C GLY A 1224 7.52 12.67 19.51
N TRP A 1225 7.68 11.41 19.89
CA TRP A 1225 8.11 10.32 19.01
C TRP A 1225 7.09 9.18 18.97
N ARG A 1226 6.56 8.94 17.77
CA ARG A 1226 5.57 7.89 17.51
C ARG A 1226 6.09 6.46 17.66
N VAL A 1227 7.33 6.27 17.23
CA VAL A 1227 8.11 5.02 17.29
C VAL A 1227 9.50 5.38 17.80
N SER A 1228 10.44 4.43 17.81
CA SER A 1228 11.81 4.66 18.27
C SER A 1228 12.41 5.99 17.76
N SER A 1229 12.90 6.82 18.68
CA SER A 1229 13.66 8.02 18.33
C SER A 1229 15.06 7.69 17.80
N PRO A 1230 15.79 8.64 17.22
CA PRO A 1230 17.24 8.56 17.12
C PRO A 1230 17.84 8.31 18.51
N VAL A 1231 18.85 7.46 18.59
CA VAL A 1231 19.52 7.18 19.87
C VAL A 1231 20.16 8.44 20.44
N GLY A 1232 20.15 8.57 21.76
CA GLY A 1232 20.74 9.72 22.45
C GLY A 1232 19.90 11.00 22.39
N THR A 1233 18.61 10.90 22.07
CA THR A 1233 17.70 12.05 21.99
C THR A 1233 17.36 12.58 23.38
N PHE A 1234 17.22 11.69 24.37
CA PHE A 1234 16.82 12.02 25.74
C PHE A 1234 18.01 12.27 26.66
N GLN A 1235 17.76 12.70 27.89
CA GLN A 1235 18.84 12.91 28.86
C GLN A 1235 19.53 11.60 29.21
N PRO A 1236 20.87 11.59 29.36
CA PRO A 1236 21.56 10.42 29.86
C PRO A 1236 21.35 10.25 31.36
N ASN A 1237 21.42 9.01 31.81
CA ASN A 1237 21.51 8.71 33.23
C ASN A 1237 22.82 9.25 33.85
N PRO A 1238 22.94 9.29 35.20
CA PRO A 1238 24.14 9.74 35.91
C PRO A 1238 25.50 9.17 35.48
N TRP A 1239 25.53 8.03 34.77
CA TRP A 1239 26.76 7.43 34.26
C TRP A 1239 27.02 7.74 32.78
N GLY A 1240 26.14 8.49 32.11
CA GLY A 1240 26.31 8.93 30.73
C GLY A 1240 25.75 7.96 29.68
N LEU A 1241 24.95 6.98 30.09
CA LEU A 1241 24.20 6.07 29.22
C LEU A 1241 22.84 6.69 28.86
N PHE A 1242 22.40 6.50 27.63
CA PHE A 1242 21.11 7.00 27.11
C PHE A 1242 20.11 5.85 26.97
N ASP A 1243 18.83 6.20 26.81
CA ASP A 1243 17.74 5.30 26.36
C ASP A 1243 17.49 4.05 27.25
N MET A 1244 18.07 4.01 28.46
CA MET A 1244 18.00 2.88 29.41
C MET A 1244 16.59 2.60 29.98
N HIS A 1245 15.62 3.48 29.74
CA HIS A 1245 14.23 3.35 30.17
C HIS A 1245 13.22 3.40 29.01
N GLY A 1246 13.69 3.40 27.77
CA GLY A 1246 12.84 3.63 26.59
C GLY A 1246 13.57 4.43 25.54
#